data_AF-A0A3D0ZAG3-F1
#
_entry.id   AF-A0A3D0ZAG3-F1
#
_cell.length_a   1.000
_cell.length_b   1.000
_cell.length_c   1.000
_cell.angle_alpha   90.00
_cell.angle_beta   90.00
_cell.angle_gamma   90.00
#
_symmetry.space_group_name_H-M   'P 1'
#
loop_
_entity.id
_entity.type
_entity.pdbx_description
1 polymer ?
#
loop_
_entity_poly.entity_id
_entity_poly.type
_entity_poly.pdbx_seq_one_letter_code
_entity_poly.pdbx_strand_id
1 'polypeptide(L)'
;MKEISLFAELEYSNTLTNFTALEAGIWRSCLYADGPINKLPFMADTFNRKEIKVNNVIIDQEELTQCDDLAALRALGANEGGWVNGGSIIYIRFKEWNTPFVHYSHRYGILIGFTDGSPVLLNGMMYRSGLLSAPKVEHSSDALSYDKMKFNSAKIDIDNTNGQFDNVDTLFGNEFNLHIGIPDNTGTITGLKTLAQYFISNITVGLAKASFQLKDKRERISAKIPNKRYTAADYPRIDDEYLDKDMQEVYGRCYGVPGVCLEGKAIYQNGTSGATMGQYQFRFASQITRVDRIQVKMTDGEMPKPDPDPDDPNPTIKLDGWTTVYRRAASGDPAFENWSGWKPGVTPGIITTENLNRGVITLSTELAKQGGQIENQVNEVRMDGVFINKTTPLDIIKDIMAQYAGTAFNEAAYYKDGSTYEIEKELGPLNHEIGVMFDKSISVYEAVEKLQGGCVCGFQFQVYENKFTARLDNPNRAEGEAVHYLEILNLDEVEIDWNADLYGTCTNIEYAHDYGENEGKRWIDMSKRQDILDLHRVEKEWSASTLLAHKQDAELKSNILLEDFAVLRPIIRNIQLAGEKWFGLRVYDIRSIDLRIPGEATDKYPQNLIRLIELVNKDRIVVLGGEPEEYIILADDSKVESRDKREFAGKLRCQILRTEVNTQTGITTIDVRVRERSNVWAA
;
A
#
# COMPACT_ATOMS: atom_id res chain seq x y z
N MET A 1 -30.60 -21.73 -7.68
CA MET A 1 -29.38 -20.90 -7.78
C MET A 1 -28.91 -21.02 -9.22
N LYS A 2 -28.60 -19.91 -9.92
CA LYS A 2 -28.02 -20.01 -11.28
C LYS A 2 -26.69 -20.75 -11.18
N GLU A 3 -26.41 -21.64 -12.13
CA GLU A 3 -25.14 -22.37 -12.19
C GLU A 3 -24.04 -21.35 -12.52
N ILE A 4 -23.21 -21.06 -11.53
CA ILE A 4 -22.07 -20.15 -11.66
C ILE A 4 -20.92 -20.95 -12.26
N SER A 5 -20.18 -20.36 -13.20
CA SER A 5 -18.96 -20.97 -13.72
C SER A 5 -17.75 -20.14 -13.32
N LEU A 6 -16.71 -20.85 -12.91
CA LEU A 6 -15.42 -20.26 -12.58
C LEU A 6 -14.53 -20.25 -13.83
N PHE A 7 -13.81 -19.16 -14.02
CA PHE A 7 -12.89 -18.97 -15.12
C PHE A 7 -11.53 -18.59 -14.58
N ALA A 8 -10.52 -19.37 -14.94
CA ALA A 8 -9.12 -19.08 -14.62
C ALA A 8 -8.40 -18.68 -15.90
N GLU A 9 -7.74 -17.53 -15.87
CA GLU A 9 -6.84 -17.08 -16.91
C GLU A 9 -5.42 -17.15 -16.41
N LEU A 10 -4.63 -17.93 -17.15
CA LEU A 10 -3.22 -18.12 -16.93
C LEU A 10 -2.44 -17.36 -18.01
N GLU A 11 -1.52 -16.50 -17.61
CA GLU A 11 -0.60 -15.88 -18.56
C GLU A 11 0.62 -16.80 -18.82
N TYR A 12 0.93 -16.97 -20.10
CA TYR A 12 2.09 -17.70 -20.60
C TYR A 12 3.00 -16.75 -21.38
N SER A 13 4.21 -16.50 -20.89
CA SER A 13 5.21 -15.69 -21.58
C SER A 13 5.82 -16.43 -22.77
N ASN A 14 5.81 -15.82 -23.95
CA ASN A 14 6.48 -16.33 -25.15
C ASN A 14 7.31 -15.25 -25.87
N THR A 15 8.22 -15.66 -26.76
CA THR A 15 9.10 -14.76 -27.52
C THR A 15 8.46 -14.35 -28.84
N LEU A 16 8.47 -13.06 -29.15
CA LEU A 16 8.08 -12.55 -30.47
C LEU A 16 9.19 -12.86 -31.48
N THR A 17 8.83 -13.44 -32.62
CA THR A 17 9.77 -13.82 -33.67
C THR A 17 9.19 -13.50 -35.05
N ASN A 18 10.03 -13.43 -36.08
CA ASN A 18 9.59 -13.22 -37.47
C ASN A 18 8.91 -11.86 -37.72
N PHE A 19 9.56 -10.77 -37.29
CA PHE A 19 9.09 -9.43 -37.58
C PHE A 19 9.16 -9.10 -39.07
N THR A 20 8.07 -8.54 -39.60
CA THR A 20 8.01 -7.97 -40.94
C THR A 20 7.56 -6.52 -40.84
N ALA A 21 8.21 -5.59 -41.55
CA ALA A 21 7.74 -4.20 -41.59
C ALA A 21 6.37 -4.13 -42.27
N LEU A 22 5.40 -3.49 -41.62
CA LEU A 22 4.11 -3.16 -42.26
C LEU A 22 4.23 -1.79 -42.94
N GLU A 23 4.73 -0.82 -42.20
CA GLU A 23 5.02 0.56 -42.62
C GLU A 23 6.16 1.11 -41.77
N ALA A 24 6.60 2.35 -42.00
CA ALA A 24 7.68 2.95 -41.22
C ALA A 24 7.35 2.87 -39.71
N GLY A 25 8.26 2.34 -38.90
CA GLY A 25 8.13 2.18 -37.44
C GLY A 25 7.07 1.21 -36.92
N ILE A 26 6.19 0.68 -37.77
CA ILE A 26 5.21 -0.34 -37.37
C ILE A 26 5.56 -1.67 -38.00
N TRP A 27 5.79 -2.65 -37.13
CA TRP A 27 6.14 -4.00 -37.49
C TRP A 27 4.99 -4.93 -37.16
N ARG A 28 4.89 -6.03 -37.89
CA ARG A 28 3.98 -7.12 -37.57
C ARG A 28 4.76 -8.39 -37.27
N SER A 29 4.29 -9.15 -36.31
CA SER A 29 4.82 -10.46 -35.95
C SER A 29 3.69 -11.47 -35.96
N CYS A 30 3.92 -12.63 -36.56
CA CYS A 30 2.98 -13.74 -36.43
C CYS A 30 3.06 -14.26 -35.00
N LEU A 31 1.90 -14.40 -34.35
CA LEU A 31 1.81 -15.05 -33.06
C LEU A 31 1.73 -16.55 -33.30
N TYR A 32 2.55 -17.31 -32.60
CA TYR A 32 2.47 -18.77 -32.58
C TYR A 32 1.90 -19.18 -31.23
N ALA A 33 0.93 -20.09 -31.23
CA ALA A 33 0.53 -20.73 -29.99
C ALA A 33 1.60 -21.79 -29.73
N ASP A 34 2.70 -21.42 -29.07
CA ASP A 34 3.62 -22.41 -28.51
C ASP A 34 2.95 -23.01 -27.27
N GLY A 35 1.90 -23.78 -27.50
CA GLY A 35 1.47 -24.77 -26.53
C GLY A 35 2.46 -25.94 -26.53
N PRO A 36 2.55 -26.71 -25.43
CA PRO A 36 3.38 -27.93 -25.37
C PRO A 36 2.99 -29.00 -26.42
N ILE A 37 1.88 -28.82 -27.13
CA ILE A 37 1.40 -29.70 -28.21
C ILE A 37 2.27 -29.59 -29.48
N ASN A 38 3.02 -28.50 -29.68
CA ASN A 38 3.78 -28.26 -30.92
C ASN A 38 5.17 -28.95 -31.00
N LYS A 39 5.51 -29.85 -30.08
CA LYS A 39 6.74 -30.66 -30.20
C LYS A 39 6.58 -31.94 -31.04
N LEU A 40 5.47 -32.10 -31.78
CA LEU A 40 5.29 -33.16 -32.77
C LEU A 40 5.57 -32.60 -34.19
N PRO A 41 6.71 -32.95 -34.84
CA PRO A 41 7.17 -32.35 -36.09
C PRO A 41 6.23 -32.46 -37.28
N PHE A 42 5.23 -33.34 -37.22
CA PHE A 42 4.28 -33.58 -38.33
C PHE A 42 2.99 -32.75 -38.23
N MET A 43 2.81 -31.92 -37.21
CA MET A 43 1.68 -31.00 -37.06
C MET A 43 2.03 -29.52 -37.30
N ALA A 44 3.21 -29.25 -37.87
CA ALA A 44 3.70 -27.90 -38.17
C ALA A 44 2.88 -27.13 -39.25
N ASP A 45 1.93 -27.79 -39.93
CA ASP A 45 1.25 -27.28 -41.13
C ASP A 45 -0.12 -26.62 -40.92
N THR A 46 -0.45 -26.11 -39.73
CA THR A 46 -1.64 -25.27 -39.60
C THR A 46 -1.39 -24.03 -38.76
N PHE A 47 -1.36 -22.88 -39.44
CA PHE A 47 -1.65 -21.56 -38.90
C PHE A 47 -2.64 -21.65 -37.73
N ASN A 48 -2.44 -20.87 -36.67
CA ASN A 48 -3.39 -20.77 -35.57
C ASN A 48 -4.81 -20.58 -36.13
N ARG A 49 -5.65 -21.61 -36.03
CA ARG A 49 -7.05 -21.54 -36.48
C ARG A 49 -7.92 -20.74 -35.52
N LYS A 50 -7.34 -20.18 -34.44
CA LYS A 50 -8.01 -19.45 -33.37
C LYS A 50 -7.23 -18.19 -33.05
N GLU A 51 -7.93 -17.13 -32.70
CA GLU A 51 -7.33 -15.87 -32.23
C GLU A 51 -6.54 -16.11 -30.95
N ILE A 52 -5.34 -15.53 -30.86
CA ILE A 52 -4.52 -15.52 -29.65
C ILE A 52 -4.83 -14.23 -28.90
N LYS A 53 -5.27 -14.36 -27.65
CA LYS A 53 -5.36 -13.21 -26.75
C LYS A 53 -4.00 -12.96 -26.12
N VAL A 54 -3.50 -11.75 -26.33
CA VAL A 54 -2.26 -11.23 -25.75
C VAL A 54 -2.64 -10.35 -24.56
N ASN A 55 -2.02 -10.59 -23.41
CA ASN A 55 -2.16 -9.78 -22.20
C ASN A 55 -1.30 -8.52 -22.29
N ASN A 56 -0.03 -8.70 -22.63
CA ASN A 56 0.98 -7.66 -22.66
C ASN A 56 2.04 -7.92 -23.74
N VAL A 57 2.81 -6.89 -24.06
CA VAL A 57 4.01 -6.97 -24.90
C VAL A 57 5.15 -6.27 -24.18
N ILE A 58 6.25 -6.98 -23.97
CA ILE A 58 7.42 -6.49 -23.23
C ILE A 58 8.63 -6.48 -24.16
N ILE A 59 9.23 -5.31 -24.36
CA ILE A 59 10.45 -5.11 -25.14
C ILE A 59 11.55 -4.59 -24.21
N ASP A 60 12.68 -5.29 -24.09
CA ASP A 60 13.81 -4.91 -23.23
C ASP A 60 13.45 -4.51 -21.79
N GLN A 61 12.47 -5.21 -21.21
CA GLN A 61 11.89 -4.97 -19.86
C GLN A 61 10.85 -3.85 -19.76
N GLU A 62 10.53 -3.18 -20.86
CA GLU A 62 9.45 -2.20 -20.90
C GLU A 62 8.17 -2.81 -21.49
N GLU A 63 7.07 -2.69 -20.76
CA GLU A 63 5.74 -3.03 -21.27
C GLU A 63 5.21 -1.92 -22.19
N LEU A 64 4.83 -2.31 -23.41
CA LEU A 64 4.31 -1.38 -24.41
C LEU A 64 2.81 -1.11 -24.19
N THR A 65 2.38 0.10 -24.52
CA THR A 65 0.97 0.52 -24.42
C THR A 65 0.09 -0.27 -25.40
N GLN A 66 -0.99 -0.87 -24.90
CA GLN A 66 -1.99 -1.49 -25.76
C GLN A 66 -2.85 -0.41 -26.44
N CYS A 67 -3.04 -0.53 -27.76
CA CYS A 67 -3.95 0.31 -28.54
C CYS A 67 -5.17 -0.50 -28.99
N ASP A 68 -6.33 0.15 -29.08
CA ASP A 68 -7.58 -0.49 -29.51
C ASP A 68 -7.53 -0.95 -30.97
N ASP A 69 -6.87 -0.17 -31.83
CA ASP A 69 -6.75 -0.44 -33.25
C ASP A 69 -5.46 0.12 -33.87
N LEU A 70 -5.25 -0.21 -35.15
CA LEU A 70 -4.07 0.22 -35.89
C LEU A 70 -4.02 1.74 -36.12
N ALA A 71 -5.16 2.44 -36.12
CA ALA A 71 -5.20 3.89 -36.26
C ALA A 71 -4.71 4.58 -34.98
N ALA A 72 -5.12 4.08 -33.80
CA ALA A 72 -4.60 4.51 -32.51
C ALA A 72 -3.09 4.25 -32.40
N LEU A 73 -2.61 3.08 -32.86
CA LEU A 73 -1.17 2.77 -32.89
C LEU A 73 -0.36 3.75 -33.76
N ARG A 74 -0.94 4.19 -34.88
CA ARG A 74 -0.34 5.21 -35.75
C ARG A 74 -0.34 6.60 -35.13
N ALA A 75 -1.33 6.91 -34.31
CA ALA A 75 -1.48 8.22 -33.66
C ALA A 75 -0.46 8.46 -32.53
N LEU A 76 0.21 7.41 -32.03
CA LEU A 76 1.25 7.54 -31.00
C LEU A 76 2.39 8.49 -31.43
N GLY A 77 3.01 9.14 -30.45
CA GLY A 77 4.19 9.99 -30.64
C GLY A 77 5.44 9.23 -31.09
N ALA A 78 6.47 9.94 -31.53
CA ALA A 78 7.72 9.31 -31.99
C ALA A 78 8.45 8.53 -30.88
N ASN A 79 8.32 8.94 -29.62
CA ASN A 79 8.97 8.33 -28.46
C ASN A 79 8.07 7.35 -27.70
N GLU A 80 6.89 7.06 -28.24
CA GLU A 80 5.90 6.17 -27.65
C GLU A 80 5.93 4.81 -28.35
N GLY A 81 5.96 3.75 -27.56
CA GLY A 81 5.85 2.38 -28.05
C GLY A 81 4.46 1.84 -27.75
N GLY A 82 3.93 1.02 -28.66
CA GLY A 82 2.61 0.44 -28.47
C GLY A 82 2.38 -0.80 -29.31
N TRP A 83 1.25 -1.45 -29.09
CA TRP A 83 0.89 -2.65 -29.82
C TRP A 83 -0.62 -2.83 -29.98
N VAL A 84 -1.01 -3.63 -30.99
CA VAL A 84 -2.40 -3.99 -31.28
C VAL A 84 -2.48 -5.49 -31.52
N ASN A 85 -3.43 -6.15 -30.85
CA ASN A 85 -3.73 -7.56 -31.10
C ASN A 85 -4.62 -7.71 -32.35
N GLY A 86 -4.07 -8.21 -33.45
CA GLY A 86 -4.81 -8.61 -34.65
C GLY A 86 -5.24 -10.08 -34.66
N GLY A 87 -5.32 -10.73 -33.50
CA GLY A 87 -5.72 -12.13 -33.35
C GLY A 87 -4.55 -13.09 -33.54
N SER A 88 -4.17 -13.39 -34.80
CA SER A 88 -3.00 -14.25 -35.10
C SER A 88 -1.75 -13.45 -35.46
N ILE A 89 -1.88 -12.13 -35.59
CA ILE A 89 -0.80 -11.20 -35.90
C ILE A 89 -0.84 -10.12 -34.84
N ILE A 90 0.32 -9.75 -34.31
CA ILE A 90 0.46 -8.58 -33.46
C ILE A 90 1.16 -7.47 -34.25
N TYR A 91 0.64 -6.26 -34.13
CA TYR A 91 1.26 -5.06 -34.69
C TYR A 91 1.95 -4.32 -33.56
N ILE A 92 3.20 -3.94 -33.75
CA ILE A 92 4.05 -3.34 -32.72
C ILE A 92 4.71 -2.12 -33.31
N ARG A 93 4.60 -1.01 -32.59
CA ARG A 93 5.36 0.20 -32.83
C ARG A 93 6.46 0.29 -31.78
N PHE A 94 7.71 0.33 -32.24
CA PHE A 94 8.86 0.55 -31.36
C PHE A 94 9.11 2.03 -31.17
N LYS A 95 9.61 2.41 -30.00
CA LYS A 95 10.01 3.78 -29.68
C LYS A 95 11.07 4.27 -30.65
N GLU A 96 11.04 5.57 -30.93
CA GLU A 96 11.98 6.28 -31.82
C GLU A 96 12.01 5.72 -33.25
N TRP A 97 10.95 5.01 -33.68
CA TRP A 97 10.89 4.32 -34.96
C TRP A 97 11.98 3.24 -35.12
N ASN A 98 12.48 2.74 -34.00
CA ASN A 98 13.53 1.72 -33.99
C ASN A 98 13.05 0.43 -34.68
N THR A 99 14.02 -0.32 -35.19
CA THR A 99 13.76 -1.67 -35.72
C THR A 99 13.76 -2.67 -34.56
N PRO A 100 13.01 -3.79 -34.62
CA PRO A 100 13.01 -4.81 -33.57
C PRO A 100 14.43 -5.29 -33.23
N PHE A 101 15.35 -5.30 -34.20
CA PHE A 101 16.69 -5.85 -34.05
C PHE A 101 17.65 -5.03 -33.16
N VAL A 102 17.27 -3.82 -32.75
CA VAL A 102 18.06 -3.07 -31.75
C VAL A 102 17.77 -3.52 -30.31
N HIS A 103 16.70 -4.29 -30.13
CA HIS A 103 16.25 -4.77 -28.83
C HIS A 103 16.75 -6.19 -28.56
N TYR A 104 17.11 -6.47 -27.31
CA TYR A 104 17.67 -7.75 -26.86
C TYR A 104 16.58 -8.77 -26.53
N SER A 105 15.39 -8.34 -26.12
CA SER A 105 14.29 -9.22 -25.72
C SER A 105 12.95 -8.72 -26.23
N HIS A 106 12.21 -9.61 -26.88
CA HIS A 106 10.85 -9.35 -27.38
C HIS A 106 9.93 -10.43 -26.83
N ARG A 107 9.05 -10.10 -25.90
CA ARG A 107 8.15 -11.06 -25.26
C ARG A 107 6.71 -10.60 -25.31
N TYR A 108 5.80 -11.55 -25.25
CA TYR A 108 4.37 -11.29 -25.13
C TYR A 108 3.74 -12.35 -24.22
N GLY A 109 2.79 -11.91 -23.38
CA GLY A 109 1.99 -12.78 -22.54
C GLY A 109 0.77 -13.30 -23.30
N ILE A 110 0.61 -14.61 -23.42
CA ILE A 110 -0.58 -15.27 -23.98
C ILE A 110 -1.52 -15.64 -22.84
N LEU A 111 -2.81 -15.33 -22.96
CA LEU A 111 -3.81 -15.80 -22.01
C LEU A 111 -4.34 -17.17 -22.41
N ILE A 112 -4.34 -18.10 -21.45
CA ILE A 112 -4.94 -19.42 -21.57
C ILE A 112 -6.08 -19.52 -20.54
N GLY A 113 -7.28 -19.80 -21.02
CA GLY A 113 -8.48 -19.90 -20.21
C GLY A 113 -8.84 -21.33 -19.81
N PHE A 114 -9.19 -21.53 -18.54
CA PHE A 114 -9.77 -22.76 -17.99
C PHE A 114 -11.10 -22.47 -17.31
N THR A 115 -12.00 -23.44 -17.32
CA THR A 115 -13.27 -23.41 -16.60
C THR A 115 -13.52 -24.72 -15.85
N ASP A 116 -14.29 -24.63 -14.77
CA ASP A 116 -14.78 -25.78 -13.99
C ASP A 116 -15.96 -26.48 -14.68
N GLY A 117 -16.66 -25.78 -15.57
CA GLY A 117 -17.79 -26.29 -16.34
C GLY A 117 -17.42 -26.84 -17.71
N SER A 118 -18.40 -26.80 -18.61
CA SER A 118 -18.21 -27.14 -20.02
C SER A 118 -17.37 -26.08 -20.74
N PRO A 119 -16.63 -26.43 -21.80
CA PRO A 119 -15.83 -25.46 -22.54
C PRO A 119 -16.68 -24.31 -23.11
N VAL A 120 -16.25 -23.06 -22.92
CA VAL A 120 -16.97 -21.85 -23.37
C VAL A 120 -16.05 -20.97 -24.22
N LEU A 121 -16.61 -20.33 -25.26
CA LEU A 121 -15.92 -19.29 -26.02
C LEU A 121 -16.44 -17.92 -25.58
N LEU A 122 -15.59 -17.10 -24.96
CA LEU A 122 -15.93 -15.75 -24.50
C LEU A 122 -14.93 -14.74 -25.05
N ASN A 123 -15.43 -13.64 -25.62
CA ASN A 123 -14.60 -12.55 -26.17
C ASN A 123 -13.49 -13.02 -27.15
N GLY A 124 -13.73 -14.10 -27.90
CA GLY A 124 -12.75 -14.69 -28.83
C GLY A 124 -11.72 -15.62 -28.18
N MET A 125 -11.78 -15.84 -26.86
CA MET A 125 -10.94 -16.78 -26.13
C MET A 125 -11.70 -18.04 -25.72
N MET A 126 -11.09 -19.20 -25.98
CA MET A 126 -11.65 -20.49 -25.60
C MET A 126 -11.22 -20.87 -24.19
N TYR A 127 -12.16 -20.95 -23.27
CA TYR A 127 -11.98 -21.52 -21.95
C TYR A 127 -12.22 -23.02 -22.00
N ARG A 128 -11.21 -23.80 -21.65
CA ARG A 128 -11.27 -25.27 -21.67
C ARG A 128 -11.76 -25.79 -20.33
N SER A 129 -12.57 -26.84 -20.34
CA SER A 129 -12.82 -27.59 -19.11
C SER A 129 -11.52 -28.19 -18.61
N GLY A 130 -11.23 -28.03 -17.32
CA GLY A 130 -9.99 -28.52 -16.72
C GLY A 130 -9.68 -27.94 -15.34
N LEU A 131 -10.47 -27.01 -14.82
CA LEU A 131 -10.29 -26.53 -13.46
C LEU A 131 -10.82 -27.58 -12.47
N LEU A 132 -9.91 -28.22 -11.74
CA LEU A 132 -10.25 -29.34 -10.84
C LEU A 132 -10.67 -28.88 -9.44
N SER A 133 -10.16 -27.71 -9.03
CA SER A 133 -10.49 -27.13 -7.73
C SER A 133 -10.72 -25.63 -7.88
N ALA A 134 -11.73 -25.14 -7.18
CA ALA A 134 -11.99 -23.72 -7.07
C ALA A 134 -11.26 -23.17 -5.83
N PRO A 135 -10.50 -22.07 -5.94
CA PRO A 135 -9.85 -21.47 -4.79
C PRO A 135 -10.89 -20.76 -3.91
N LYS A 136 -10.64 -20.76 -2.60
CA LYS A 136 -11.26 -19.78 -1.71
C LYS A 136 -10.57 -18.43 -1.95
N VAL A 137 -11.34 -17.42 -2.34
CA VAL A 137 -10.83 -16.06 -2.49
C VAL A 137 -11.18 -15.30 -1.23
N GLU A 138 -10.18 -15.00 -0.42
CA GLU A 138 -10.34 -14.26 0.82
C GLU A 138 -9.62 -12.91 0.74
N HIS A 139 -10.30 -11.86 1.17
CA HIS A 139 -9.74 -10.54 1.46
C HIS A 139 -10.11 -10.17 2.89
N SER A 140 -9.13 -9.77 3.69
CA SER A 140 -9.38 -9.29 5.06
C SER A 140 -8.72 -7.94 5.26
N SER A 141 -9.29 -7.13 6.15
CA SER A 141 -8.68 -5.89 6.60
C SER A 141 -7.40 -6.21 7.35
N ASP A 142 -6.46 -5.27 7.24
CA ASP A 142 -5.31 -5.26 8.12
C ASP A 142 -5.77 -5.09 9.58
N ALA A 143 -4.89 -5.38 10.53
CA ALA A 143 -5.17 -5.10 11.94
C ALA A 143 -5.45 -3.60 12.12
N LEU A 144 -6.19 -3.22 13.17
CA LEU A 144 -6.49 -1.80 13.44
C LEU A 144 -5.22 -0.94 13.58
N SER A 145 -4.12 -1.56 14.00
CA SER A 145 -2.82 -0.92 14.13
C SER A 145 -2.09 -0.76 12.79
N TYR A 146 -2.47 -1.51 11.76
CA TYR A 146 -1.85 -1.54 10.43
C TYR A 146 -0.35 -1.87 10.46
N ASP A 147 0.10 -2.55 11.53
CA ASP A 147 1.52 -2.88 11.74
C ASP A 147 2.07 -3.85 10.70
N LYS A 148 1.18 -4.63 10.07
CA LYS A 148 1.51 -5.62 9.05
C LYS A 148 0.45 -5.69 7.97
N MET A 149 0.87 -5.63 6.71
CA MET A 149 0.04 -5.93 5.56
C MET A 149 -0.34 -7.40 5.57
N LYS A 150 -1.63 -7.69 5.39
CA LYS A 150 -2.06 -9.05 5.10
C LYS A 150 -1.99 -9.32 3.61
N PHE A 151 -1.26 -10.37 3.24
CA PHE A 151 -1.20 -10.88 1.88
C PHE A 151 -2.16 -12.04 1.69
N ASN A 152 -2.84 -12.04 0.56
CA ASN A 152 -3.71 -13.13 0.17
C ASN A 152 -2.90 -14.19 -0.60
N SER A 153 -3.25 -15.45 -0.40
CA SER A 153 -2.70 -16.55 -1.18
C SER A 153 -3.82 -17.51 -1.56
N ALA A 154 -3.62 -18.22 -2.67
CA ALA A 154 -4.58 -19.20 -3.15
C ALA A 154 -3.85 -20.40 -3.73
N LYS A 155 -4.56 -21.52 -3.81
CA LYS A 155 -4.07 -22.73 -4.49
C LYS A 155 -5.12 -23.20 -5.48
N ILE A 156 -4.70 -23.52 -6.70
CA ILE A 156 -5.57 -24.00 -7.77
C ILE A 156 -4.97 -25.25 -8.41
N ASP A 157 -5.77 -26.29 -8.55
CA ASP A 157 -5.43 -27.50 -9.29
C ASP A 157 -6.12 -27.48 -10.67
N ILE A 158 -5.35 -27.73 -11.72
CA ILE A 158 -5.81 -27.84 -13.12
C ILE A 158 -5.47 -29.25 -13.62
N ASP A 159 -6.35 -29.82 -14.43
CA ASP A 159 -6.18 -31.12 -15.09
C ASP A 159 -4.90 -31.12 -15.95
N ASN A 160 -4.07 -32.14 -15.73
CA ASN A 160 -2.84 -32.36 -16.50
C ASN A 160 -2.80 -33.75 -17.15
N THR A 161 -3.93 -34.45 -17.26
CA THR A 161 -3.99 -35.81 -17.85
C THR A 161 -3.50 -35.87 -19.31
N ASN A 162 -3.50 -34.73 -20.01
CA ASN A 162 -3.01 -34.58 -21.38
C ASN A 162 -1.54 -34.11 -21.47
N GLY A 163 -0.83 -33.95 -20.35
CA GLY A 163 0.55 -33.46 -20.30
C GLY A 163 0.73 -31.97 -20.66
N GLN A 164 -0.34 -31.16 -20.60
CA GLN A 164 -0.30 -29.75 -20.97
C GLN A 164 0.65 -28.91 -20.09
N PHE A 165 0.97 -29.36 -18.89
CA PHE A 165 1.85 -28.69 -17.94
C PHE A 165 3.14 -29.47 -17.71
N ASP A 166 3.58 -30.30 -18.65
CA ASP A 166 4.86 -31.00 -18.53
C ASP A 166 6.08 -30.05 -18.68
N ASN A 167 5.86 -28.83 -19.17
CA ASN A 167 6.87 -27.77 -19.26
C ASN A 167 6.30 -26.44 -18.72
N VAL A 168 6.60 -26.13 -17.45
CA VAL A 168 6.00 -25.01 -16.71
C VAL A 168 7.00 -23.92 -16.33
N ASP A 169 8.26 -24.04 -16.73
CA ASP A 169 9.33 -23.13 -16.34
C ASP A 169 9.01 -21.67 -16.76
N THR A 170 8.28 -21.50 -17.86
CA THR A 170 7.85 -20.22 -18.42
C THR A 170 6.61 -19.62 -17.75
N LEU A 171 5.96 -20.33 -16.84
CA LEU A 171 4.77 -19.88 -16.10
C LEU A 171 5.09 -19.21 -14.77
N PHE A 172 6.29 -19.44 -14.22
CA PHE A 172 6.68 -18.87 -12.93
C PHE A 172 6.73 -17.34 -13.00
N GLY A 173 6.08 -16.66 -12.03
CA GLY A 173 6.01 -15.21 -11.96
C GLY A 173 4.98 -14.55 -12.89
N ASN A 174 4.36 -15.30 -13.81
CA ASN A 174 3.30 -14.77 -14.66
C ASN A 174 2.00 -14.53 -13.88
N GLU A 175 1.09 -13.77 -14.50
CA GLU A 175 -0.20 -13.46 -13.91
C GLU A 175 -1.16 -14.64 -13.92
N PHE A 176 -1.98 -14.67 -12.87
CA PHE A 176 -3.12 -15.57 -12.76
C PHE A 176 -4.34 -14.75 -12.37
N ASN A 177 -5.34 -14.69 -13.24
CA ASN A 177 -6.58 -13.97 -12.99
C ASN A 177 -7.73 -14.96 -12.79
N LEU A 178 -8.50 -14.76 -11.73
CA LEU A 178 -9.69 -15.54 -11.44
C LEU A 178 -10.92 -14.69 -11.70
N HIS A 179 -11.84 -15.22 -12.49
CA HIS A 179 -13.08 -14.56 -12.85
C HIS A 179 -14.27 -15.46 -12.60
N ILE A 180 -15.42 -14.83 -12.41
CA ILE A 180 -16.71 -15.49 -12.32
C ILE A 180 -17.55 -15.11 -13.54
N GLY A 181 -18.12 -16.13 -14.19
CA GLY A 181 -19.09 -15.94 -15.25
C GLY A 181 -20.48 -16.20 -14.73
N ILE A 182 -21.35 -15.22 -14.91
CA ILE A 182 -22.75 -15.28 -14.49
C ILE A 182 -23.60 -15.44 -15.75
N PRO A 183 -24.40 -16.51 -15.87
CA PRO A 183 -25.28 -16.67 -17.00
C PRO A 183 -26.45 -15.66 -16.94
N ASP A 184 -26.75 -15.07 -18.10
CA ASP A 184 -27.93 -14.25 -18.29
C ASP A 184 -29.23 -15.08 -18.18
N ASN A 185 -30.38 -14.46 -18.44
CA ASN A 185 -31.67 -15.15 -18.36
C ASN A 185 -31.87 -16.23 -19.43
N THR A 186 -30.97 -16.33 -20.42
CA THR A 186 -30.95 -17.37 -21.45
C THR A 186 -29.98 -18.51 -21.14
N GLY A 187 -29.24 -18.42 -20.02
CA GLY A 187 -28.19 -19.37 -19.68
C GLY A 187 -26.83 -19.06 -20.32
N THR A 188 -26.71 -17.92 -21.03
CA THR A 188 -25.50 -17.54 -21.74
C THR A 188 -24.64 -16.62 -20.89
N ILE A 189 -23.36 -16.94 -20.74
CA ILE A 189 -22.39 -16.06 -20.09
C ILE A 189 -21.94 -15.03 -21.13
N THR A 190 -22.21 -13.75 -20.88
CA THR A 190 -21.89 -12.65 -21.81
C THR A 190 -20.70 -11.81 -21.34
N GLY A 191 -20.28 -11.95 -20.08
CA GLY A 191 -19.17 -11.23 -19.50
C GLY A 191 -18.61 -11.93 -18.28
N LEU A 192 -17.41 -11.52 -17.89
CA LEU A 192 -16.67 -12.05 -16.75
C LEU A 192 -16.44 -10.93 -15.74
N LYS A 193 -16.56 -11.27 -14.46
CA LYS A 193 -16.22 -10.37 -13.35
C LYS A 193 -14.97 -10.89 -12.67
N THR A 194 -13.95 -10.06 -12.54
CA THR A 194 -12.71 -10.42 -11.83
C THR A 194 -12.98 -10.55 -10.34
N LEU A 195 -12.62 -11.71 -9.79
CA LEU A 195 -12.70 -12.00 -8.36
C LEU A 195 -11.37 -11.72 -7.66
N ALA A 196 -10.28 -12.21 -8.24
CA ALA A 196 -8.96 -12.07 -7.66
C ALA A 196 -7.87 -12.14 -8.72
N GLN A 197 -6.72 -11.55 -8.41
CA GLN A 197 -5.57 -11.49 -9.29
C GLN A 197 -4.32 -11.77 -8.49
N TYR A 198 -3.55 -12.71 -8.99
CA TYR A 198 -2.36 -13.24 -8.33
C TYR A 198 -1.20 -13.29 -9.31
N PHE A 199 -0.03 -13.61 -8.78
CA PHE A 199 1.06 -14.15 -9.58
C PHE A 199 1.40 -15.57 -9.14
N ILE A 200 1.99 -16.33 -10.06
CA ILE A 200 2.34 -17.73 -9.82
C ILE A 200 3.66 -17.79 -9.08
N SER A 201 3.59 -18.22 -7.83
CA SER A 201 4.74 -18.29 -6.92
C SER A 201 5.41 -19.65 -6.86
N ASN A 202 4.68 -20.71 -7.22
CA ASN A 202 5.20 -22.07 -7.31
C ASN A 202 4.23 -22.94 -8.13
N ILE A 203 4.77 -23.98 -8.78
CA ILE A 203 4.00 -24.92 -9.59
C ILE A 203 4.48 -26.33 -9.23
N THR A 204 3.53 -27.21 -8.92
CA THR A 204 3.80 -28.64 -8.74
C THR A 204 3.06 -29.41 -9.81
N VAL A 205 3.79 -30.11 -10.67
CA VAL A 205 3.22 -30.88 -11.79
C VAL A 205 3.20 -32.36 -11.42
N GLY A 206 2.04 -32.99 -11.60
CA GLY A 206 1.87 -34.43 -11.55
C GLY A 206 1.14 -34.96 -12.79
N LEU A 207 1.07 -36.28 -12.93
CA LEU A 207 0.50 -36.94 -14.12
C LEU A 207 -0.98 -36.62 -14.37
N ALA A 208 -1.76 -36.39 -13.31
CA ALA A 208 -3.19 -36.11 -13.41
C ALA A 208 -3.54 -34.64 -13.17
N LYS A 209 -2.66 -33.87 -12.52
CA LYS A 209 -2.94 -32.48 -12.15
C LYS A 209 -1.68 -31.64 -12.02
N ALA A 210 -1.81 -30.35 -12.34
CA ALA A 210 -0.85 -29.31 -12.02
C ALA A 210 -1.45 -28.41 -10.92
N SER A 211 -0.70 -28.23 -9.83
CA SER A 211 -1.07 -27.38 -8.70
C SER A 211 -0.30 -26.06 -8.76
N PHE A 212 -1.03 -24.94 -8.85
CA PHE A 212 -0.50 -23.59 -8.86
C PHE A 212 -0.65 -22.97 -7.47
N GLN A 213 0.46 -22.51 -6.90
CA GLN A 213 0.47 -21.71 -5.68
C GLN A 213 0.53 -20.23 -6.06
N LEU A 214 -0.49 -19.50 -5.64
CA LEU A 214 -0.76 -18.14 -6.06
C LEU A 214 -0.54 -17.18 -4.89
N LYS A 215 0.08 -16.03 -5.17
CA LYS A 215 0.39 -14.99 -4.19
C LYS A 215 -0.09 -13.61 -4.65
N ASP A 216 -0.31 -12.74 -3.68
CA ASP A 216 -0.74 -11.36 -3.88
C ASP A 216 0.28 -10.56 -4.70
N LYS A 217 -0.17 -9.83 -5.73
CA LYS A 217 0.71 -9.04 -6.60
C LYS A 217 1.54 -8.00 -5.84
N ARG A 218 1.09 -7.51 -4.68
CA ARG A 218 1.88 -6.60 -3.82
C ARG A 218 3.19 -7.21 -3.34
N GLU A 219 3.27 -8.53 -3.17
CA GLU A 219 4.53 -9.21 -2.80
C GLU A 219 5.57 -9.17 -3.93
N ARG A 220 5.18 -8.89 -5.19
CA ARG A 220 6.15 -8.71 -6.29
C ARG A 220 7.00 -7.45 -6.11
N ILE A 221 6.54 -6.49 -5.32
CA ILE A 221 7.24 -5.23 -5.02
C ILE A 221 8.33 -5.48 -3.96
N SER A 222 9.17 -6.48 -4.22
CA SER A 222 10.23 -6.98 -3.35
C SER A 222 11.56 -6.23 -3.50
N ALA A 223 11.62 -5.29 -4.46
CA ALA A 223 12.73 -4.37 -4.60
C ALA A 223 13.03 -3.66 -3.28
N LYS A 224 14.29 -3.31 -3.07
CA LYS A 224 14.79 -2.84 -1.78
C LYS A 224 14.94 -1.33 -1.71
N ILE A 225 14.66 -0.76 -0.55
CA ILE A 225 14.92 0.63 -0.16
C ILE A 225 15.54 0.67 1.26
N PRO A 226 16.63 1.41 1.47
CA PRO A 226 17.59 1.86 0.45
C PRO A 226 18.22 0.68 -0.33
N ASN A 227 18.71 0.97 -1.54
CA ASN A 227 19.44 0.01 -2.39
C ASN A 227 20.88 0.42 -2.73
N LYS A 228 21.35 1.56 -2.19
CA LYS A 228 22.73 2.03 -2.35
C LYS A 228 23.51 1.75 -1.08
N ARG A 229 24.82 1.53 -1.23
CA ARG A 229 25.74 1.28 -0.12
C ARG A 229 26.96 2.18 -0.23
N TYR A 230 27.57 2.48 0.90
CA TYR A 230 28.85 3.18 0.91
C TYR A 230 29.94 2.25 0.41
N THR A 231 30.68 2.67 -0.61
CA THR A 231 31.84 1.93 -1.14
C THR A 231 33.11 2.75 -0.97
N ALA A 232 34.25 2.06 -0.83
CA ALA A 232 35.55 2.72 -0.76
C ALA A 232 35.95 3.38 -2.10
N ALA A 233 35.33 2.98 -3.22
CA ALA A 233 35.56 3.58 -4.52
C ALA A 233 34.90 4.97 -4.62
N ASP A 234 33.65 5.08 -4.16
CA ASP A 234 32.89 6.33 -4.18
C ASP A 234 33.31 7.27 -3.03
N TYR A 235 33.67 6.70 -1.88
CA TYR A 235 34.08 7.43 -0.68
C TYR A 235 35.40 6.91 -0.10
N PRO A 236 36.56 7.27 -0.69
CA PRO A 236 37.86 6.72 -0.27
C PRO A 236 38.26 7.07 1.18
N ARG A 237 37.65 8.10 1.75
CA ARG A 237 37.96 8.64 3.09
C ARG A 237 36.88 8.35 4.13
N ILE A 238 35.83 7.59 3.80
CA ILE A 238 34.81 7.22 4.78
C ILE A 238 35.40 6.28 5.82
N ASP A 239 34.91 6.34 7.07
CA ASP A 239 35.28 5.38 8.10
C ASP A 239 34.94 3.95 7.67
N ASP A 240 35.82 3.00 8.00
CA ASP A 240 35.65 1.60 7.67
C ASP A 240 34.38 1.01 8.30
N GLU A 241 33.90 1.57 9.42
CA GLU A 241 32.66 1.13 10.03
C GLU A 241 31.40 1.40 9.19
N TYR A 242 31.46 2.33 8.24
CA TYR A 242 30.34 2.67 7.35
C TYR A 242 30.45 2.02 5.98
N LEU A 243 31.59 1.41 5.64
CA LEU A 243 31.73 0.65 4.40
C LEU A 243 30.73 -0.51 4.35
N ASP A 244 30.14 -0.71 3.17
CA ASP A 244 29.09 -1.70 2.89
C ASP A 244 27.78 -1.53 3.69
N LYS A 245 27.64 -0.50 4.52
CA LYS A 245 26.36 -0.11 5.11
C LYS A 245 25.47 0.56 4.07
N ASP A 246 24.16 0.36 4.21
CA ASP A 246 23.19 0.97 3.32
C ASP A 246 23.15 2.51 3.52
N MET A 247 23.06 3.23 2.41
CA MET A 247 22.94 4.68 2.41
C MET A 247 21.48 5.04 2.70
N GLN A 248 21.22 5.60 3.87
CA GLN A 248 19.86 5.90 4.31
C GLN A 248 19.09 6.80 3.34
N GLU A 249 17.79 6.56 3.24
CA GLU A 249 16.85 7.37 2.47
C GLU A 249 15.82 7.99 3.41
N VAL A 250 15.54 9.28 3.22
CA VAL A 250 14.73 10.07 4.15
C VAL A 250 13.70 10.89 3.37
N TYR A 251 12.45 10.74 3.76
CA TYR A 251 11.30 11.35 3.11
C TYR A 251 10.58 12.31 4.04
N GLY A 252 10.07 13.38 3.46
CA GLY A 252 9.25 14.35 4.16
C GLY A 252 10.01 15.06 5.28
N ARG A 253 9.29 15.41 6.37
CA ARG A 253 9.84 16.20 7.47
C ARG A 253 10.30 15.31 8.63
N CYS A 254 11.60 15.21 8.84
CA CYS A 254 12.19 14.37 9.88
C CYS A 254 12.98 15.20 10.89
N TYR A 255 13.12 14.67 12.10
CA TYR A 255 13.87 15.27 13.20
C TYR A 255 15.06 14.37 13.57
N GLY A 256 16.17 14.99 13.97
CA GLY A 256 17.35 14.32 14.47
C GLY A 256 17.96 13.27 13.55
N VAL A 257 17.80 13.41 12.23
CA VAL A 257 18.34 12.46 11.27
C VAL A 257 19.86 12.41 11.41
N PRO A 258 20.48 11.25 11.69
CA PRO A 258 21.91 11.14 11.88
C PRO A 258 22.65 11.34 10.55
N GLY A 259 23.78 12.05 10.57
CA GLY A 259 24.64 12.28 9.41
C GLY A 259 25.84 11.35 9.41
N VAL A 260 26.14 10.76 8.25
CA VAL A 260 27.37 9.96 8.05
C VAL A 260 28.46 10.85 7.48
N CYS A 261 29.62 10.91 8.15
CA CYS A 261 30.76 11.66 7.66
C CYS A 261 31.46 10.93 6.51
N LEU A 262 31.54 11.57 5.35
CA LEU A 262 32.13 10.99 4.14
C LEU A 262 33.66 10.99 4.17
N GLU A 263 34.26 11.73 5.10
CA GLU A 263 35.69 11.85 5.34
C GLU A 263 36.09 11.49 6.78
N GLY A 264 35.49 10.42 7.31
CA GLY A 264 35.73 9.93 8.67
C GLY A 264 37.16 9.46 8.96
N LYS A 265 37.89 8.94 7.97
CA LYS A 265 39.27 8.45 8.14
C LYS A 265 40.23 9.58 8.47
N ALA A 266 40.99 9.42 9.56
CA ALA A 266 42.07 10.32 9.91
C ALA A 266 43.12 10.39 8.78
N ILE A 267 43.38 11.59 8.26
CA ILE A 267 44.38 11.82 7.21
C ILE A 267 45.76 11.85 7.87
N TYR A 268 46.29 10.69 8.26
CA TYR A 268 47.72 10.53 8.55
C TYR A 268 48.34 9.63 7.50
N GLN A 269 48.42 10.12 6.26
CA GLN A 269 49.40 9.59 5.33
C GLN A 269 50.71 10.35 5.47
N ASN A 270 51.71 9.62 5.96
CA ASN A 270 53.10 10.02 6.10
C ASN A 270 53.59 10.96 4.97
N GLY A 271 54.04 12.15 5.37
CA GLY A 271 55.20 12.81 4.76
C GLY A 271 55.03 13.49 3.41
N THR A 272 53.83 13.61 2.84
CA THR A 272 53.62 14.48 1.67
C THR A 272 52.65 15.59 2.04
N SER A 273 53.15 16.83 2.03
CA SER A 273 52.40 18.07 2.24
C SER A 273 51.13 18.12 1.36
N GLY A 274 50.03 17.58 1.87
CA GLY A 274 48.75 17.47 1.17
C GLY A 274 47.66 18.14 2.00
N ALA A 275 47.12 19.24 1.47
CA ALA A 275 46.04 20.08 1.96
C ALA A 275 45.32 19.58 3.23
N THR A 276 45.50 20.31 4.33
CA THR A 276 44.67 20.26 5.52
C THR A 276 43.19 20.33 5.11
N MET A 277 42.40 19.28 5.30
CA MET A 277 40.96 19.35 5.04
C MET A 277 40.33 20.26 6.08
N GLY A 278 40.06 21.51 5.71
CA GLY A 278 39.37 22.46 6.57
C GLY A 278 37.87 22.19 6.73
N GLN A 279 37.30 21.29 5.91
CA GLN A 279 35.87 21.04 5.76
C GLN A 279 35.56 19.55 5.63
N TYR A 280 34.48 19.09 6.26
CA TYR A 280 34.00 17.70 6.27
C TYR A 280 32.55 17.65 5.79
N GLN A 281 32.23 16.64 4.98
CA GLN A 281 30.91 16.43 4.41
C GLN A 281 30.14 15.38 5.22
N PHE A 282 28.89 15.70 5.55
CA PHE A 282 27.97 14.80 6.23
C PHE A 282 26.77 14.53 5.33
N ARG A 283 26.52 13.26 5.02
CA ARG A 283 25.38 12.81 4.23
C ARG A 283 24.23 12.39 5.13
N PHE A 284 23.01 12.83 4.79
CA PHE A 284 21.79 12.49 5.54
C PHE A 284 20.72 11.77 4.71
N ALA A 285 20.71 11.94 3.39
CA ALA A 285 19.73 11.33 2.48
C ALA A 285 20.24 11.39 1.03
N SER A 286 19.44 10.97 0.05
CA SER A 286 19.67 11.30 -1.37
C SER A 286 19.50 12.78 -1.69
N GLN A 287 18.57 13.45 -1.00
CA GLN A 287 18.27 14.86 -1.20
C GLN A 287 17.85 15.53 0.10
N ILE A 288 18.26 16.78 0.28
CA ILE A 288 17.74 17.68 1.32
C ILE A 288 17.05 18.84 0.62
N THR A 289 15.76 19.02 0.87
CA THR A 289 15.00 20.15 0.32
C THR A 289 15.12 21.37 1.22
N ARG A 290 15.17 21.16 2.54
CA ARG A 290 15.13 22.23 3.53
C ARG A 290 15.84 21.81 4.81
N VAL A 291 16.76 22.65 5.28
CA VAL A 291 17.40 22.47 6.59
C VAL A 291 16.66 23.35 7.61
N ASP A 292 16.16 22.75 8.69
CA ASP A 292 15.49 23.47 9.78
C ASP A 292 16.44 23.65 10.98
N ARG A 293 17.24 22.63 11.33
CA ARG A 293 18.21 22.68 12.44
C ARG A 293 19.36 21.70 12.20
N ILE A 294 20.60 22.07 12.55
CA ILE A 294 21.74 21.15 12.61
C ILE A 294 22.29 21.17 14.03
N GLN A 295 22.52 19.98 14.57
CA GLN A 295 23.11 19.79 15.88
C GLN A 295 24.35 18.92 15.78
N VAL A 296 25.35 19.25 16.60
CA VAL A 296 26.60 18.51 16.71
C VAL A 296 26.78 18.12 18.17
N LYS A 297 27.12 16.86 18.42
CA LYS A 297 27.41 16.36 19.76
C LYS A 297 28.85 16.69 20.11
N MET A 298 29.05 17.71 20.93
CA MET A 298 30.36 18.14 21.40
C MET A 298 30.78 17.26 22.57
N THR A 299 32.02 16.77 22.57
CA THR A 299 32.59 15.97 23.67
C THR A 299 33.77 16.75 24.25
N ASP A 300 33.65 17.19 25.51
CA ASP A 300 34.71 17.91 26.27
C ASP A 300 35.46 18.98 25.44
N GLY A 301 34.72 19.67 24.56
CA GLY A 301 35.29 20.61 23.60
C GLY A 301 35.31 22.03 24.15
N GLU A 302 36.47 22.66 24.11
CA GLU A 302 36.61 24.11 24.23
C GLU A 302 36.51 24.72 22.83
N MET A 303 35.43 25.44 22.54
CA MET A 303 35.30 26.22 21.30
C MET A 303 35.71 27.66 21.54
N PRO A 304 36.39 28.34 20.60
CA PRO A 304 36.63 29.78 20.70
C PRO A 304 35.32 30.54 20.93
N LYS A 305 35.33 31.51 21.86
CA LYS A 305 34.21 32.41 22.06
C LYS A 305 33.93 33.20 20.77
N PRO A 306 32.66 33.42 20.43
CA PRO A 306 32.25 34.45 19.48
C PRO A 306 32.88 35.80 19.86
N ASP A 307 33.74 36.38 19.02
CA ASP A 307 34.44 37.66 19.30
C ASP A 307 35.04 37.69 20.72
N PRO A 308 36.09 36.89 21.00
CA PRO A 308 36.72 36.94 22.31
C PRO A 308 37.27 38.35 22.49
N ASP A 309 36.93 38.99 23.62
CA ASP A 309 37.66 40.19 24.04
C ASP A 309 39.15 39.83 24.00
N PRO A 310 40.02 40.61 23.32
CA PRO A 310 41.45 40.32 23.27
C PRO A 310 42.09 40.15 24.67
N ASP A 311 41.42 40.66 25.71
CA ASP A 311 41.82 40.52 27.12
C ASP A 311 41.01 39.44 27.90
N ASP A 312 40.18 38.62 27.26
CA ASP A 312 39.41 37.55 27.92
C ASP A 312 40.36 36.44 28.42
N PRO A 313 40.45 36.20 29.74
CA PRO A 313 41.32 35.15 30.29
C PRO A 313 40.85 33.73 29.93
N ASN A 314 39.62 33.56 29.44
CA ASN A 314 39.06 32.31 28.96
C ASN A 314 38.41 32.53 27.59
N PRO A 315 39.19 32.58 26.49
CA PRO A 315 38.67 32.83 25.14
C PRO A 315 37.88 31.64 24.57
N THR A 316 37.54 30.64 25.39
CA THR A 316 36.84 29.43 25.01
C THR A 316 35.56 29.21 25.82
N ILE A 317 34.57 28.55 25.22
CA ILE A 317 33.34 28.07 25.86
C ILE A 317 33.42 26.55 25.92
N LYS A 318 33.22 25.99 27.12
CA LYS A 318 33.01 24.55 27.28
C LYS A 318 31.61 24.19 26.82
N LEU A 319 31.53 23.34 25.81
CA LEU A 319 30.28 22.79 25.30
C LEU A 319 30.30 21.29 25.54
N ASP A 320 29.27 20.79 26.20
CA ASP A 320 29.04 19.36 26.44
C ASP A 320 27.64 19.00 25.94
N GLY A 321 27.54 17.88 25.22
CA GLY A 321 26.31 17.38 24.63
C GLY A 321 25.91 18.02 23.28
N TRP A 322 24.63 17.88 22.93
CA TRP A 322 24.09 18.35 21.64
C TRP A 322 24.02 19.87 21.56
N THR A 323 24.90 20.45 20.74
CA THR A 323 24.94 21.89 20.48
C THR A 323 24.29 22.21 19.14
N THR A 324 23.38 23.18 19.12
CA THR A 324 22.77 23.67 17.87
C THR A 324 23.72 24.61 17.17
N VAL A 325 24.22 24.21 16.00
CA VAL A 325 25.18 24.99 15.19
C VAL A 325 24.49 25.74 14.04
N TYR A 326 23.28 25.31 13.68
CA TYR A 326 22.42 25.99 12.72
C TYR A 326 20.96 25.87 13.13
N ARG A 327 20.20 26.95 12.98
CA ARG A 327 18.74 26.95 13.13
C ARG A 327 18.15 27.93 12.13
N ARG A 328 17.17 27.48 11.37
CA ARG A 328 16.41 28.32 10.45
C ARG A 328 15.57 29.32 11.24
N ALA A 329 15.57 30.56 10.79
CA ALA A 329 14.70 31.61 11.28
C ALA A 329 13.23 31.27 11.05
N ALA A 330 12.35 31.55 12.03
CA ALA A 330 10.92 31.48 11.81
C ALA A 330 10.49 32.65 10.90
N SER A 331 9.64 32.39 9.91
CA SER A 331 9.07 33.44 9.06
C SER A 331 8.27 34.43 9.90
N GLY A 332 8.62 35.71 9.87
CA GLY A 332 7.96 36.78 10.64
C GLY A 332 8.78 37.39 11.78
N ASP A 333 10.03 36.98 11.98
CA ASP A 333 10.98 37.69 12.85
C ASP A 333 11.90 38.60 12.02
N PRO A 334 11.69 39.94 12.00
CA PRO A 334 12.47 40.87 11.18
C PRO A 334 13.97 40.88 11.51
N ALA A 335 14.37 40.31 12.65
CA ALA A 335 15.77 40.24 13.07
C ALA A 335 16.57 39.14 12.34
N PHE A 336 15.92 38.25 11.58
CA PHE A 336 16.59 37.08 10.99
C PHE A 336 16.37 36.90 9.48
N GLU A 337 15.64 37.80 8.81
CA GLU A 337 15.39 37.75 7.35
C GLU A 337 16.57 38.22 6.48
N ASN A 338 17.65 38.70 7.09
CA ASN A 338 18.92 38.89 6.39
C ASN A 338 19.87 37.73 6.73
N TRP A 339 20.49 37.18 5.69
CA TRP A 339 21.63 36.25 5.69
C TRP A 339 22.89 36.72 6.48
N SER A 340 22.74 37.59 7.47
CA SER A 340 23.81 38.23 8.23
C SER A 340 23.67 38.09 9.76
N GLY A 341 22.72 37.29 10.25
CA GLY A 341 22.52 37.05 11.69
C GLY A 341 23.14 35.75 12.20
N TRP A 342 24.38 35.43 11.79
CA TRP A 342 25.14 34.33 12.40
C TRP A 342 25.53 34.73 13.83
N LYS A 343 25.40 33.84 14.81
CA LYS A 343 26.16 34.02 16.06
C LYS A 343 27.65 34.04 15.66
N PRO A 344 28.45 35.06 16.05
CA PRO A 344 29.85 35.13 15.66
C PRO A 344 30.60 33.86 16.12
N GLY A 345 31.66 33.43 15.44
CA GLY A 345 32.60 32.43 15.96
C GLY A 345 32.38 30.95 15.62
N VAL A 346 31.28 30.53 14.98
CA VAL A 346 31.09 29.13 14.56
C VAL A 346 30.46 29.09 13.18
N THR A 347 31.26 28.86 12.13
CA THR A 347 30.76 28.78 10.75
C THR A 347 30.42 27.32 10.42
N PRO A 348 29.13 26.90 10.35
CA PRO A 348 28.83 25.70 9.56
C PRO A 348 29.36 25.95 8.15
N GLY A 349 29.86 24.90 7.50
CA GLY A 349 30.45 25.02 6.18
C GLY A 349 29.43 25.44 5.11
N ILE A 350 29.84 25.37 3.85
CA ILE A 350 29.03 25.86 2.73
C ILE A 350 27.80 24.95 2.53
N ILE A 351 26.59 25.51 2.70
CA ILE A 351 25.33 24.89 2.24
C ILE A 351 25.03 25.43 0.84
N THR A 352 25.38 24.67 -0.20
CA THR A 352 25.02 24.98 -1.59
C THR A 352 23.80 24.17 -2.04
N THR A 353 23.10 24.66 -3.07
CA THR A 353 22.06 23.88 -3.76
C THR A 353 22.59 22.53 -4.27
N GLU A 354 23.85 22.48 -4.71
CA GLU A 354 24.50 21.23 -5.12
C GLU A 354 24.63 20.23 -3.96
N ASN A 355 25.10 20.69 -2.80
CA ASN A 355 25.21 19.86 -1.59
C ASN A 355 23.83 19.33 -1.16
N LEU A 356 22.82 20.20 -1.18
CA LEU A 356 21.44 19.85 -0.87
C LEU A 356 20.87 18.80 -1.84
N ASN A 357 21.13 18.94 -3.15
CA ASN A 357 20.71 17.95 -4.16
C ASN A 357 21.43 16.60 -4.03
N ARG A 358 22.59 16.56 -3.37
CA ARG A 358 23.30 15.33 -3.02
C ARG A 358 22.94 14.80 -1.63
N GLY A 359 22.10 15.53 -0.88
CA GLY A 359 21.73 15.21 0.50
C GLY A 359 22.89 15.33 1.49
N VAL A 360 23.79 16.29 1.25
CA VAL A 360 25.02 16.53 2.02
C VAL A 360 25.00 17.94 2.62
N ILE A 361 25.61 18.10 3.80
CA ILE A 361 26.05 19.41 4.32
C ILE A 361 27.55 19.37 4.55
N THR A 362 28.19 20.54 4.56
CA THR A 362 29.59 20.68 4.91
C THR A 362 29.73 21.37 6.26
N LEU A 363 30.60 20.88 7.14
CA LEU A 363 30.98 21.51 8.40
C LEU A 363 32.47 21.84 8.42
N SER A 364 32.85 22.91 9.11
CA SER A 364 34.26 23.23 9.36
C SER A 364 34.89 22.20 10.29
N THR A 365 36.22 22.13 10.32
CA THR A 365 36.97 21.24 11.23
C THR A 365 36.62 21.48 12.69
N GLU A 366 36.44 22.74 13.09
CA GLU A 366 36.07 23.15 14.45
C GLU A 366 34.77 22.51 14.94
N LEU A 367 33.85 22.22 14.01
CA LEU A 367 32.57 21.57 14.29
C LEU A 367 32.60 20.06 14.05
N ALA A 368 33.25 19.64 12.96
CA ALA A 368 33.22 18.26 12.53
C ALA A 368 34.08 17.34 13.42
N LYS A 369 35.11 17.86 14.09
CA LYS A 369 36.04 17.09 14.91
C LYS A 369 35.91 17.43 16.39
N GLN A 370 36.07 16.43 17.25
CA GLN A 370 36.08 16.64 18.71
C GLN A 370 37.20 17.64 19.08
N GLY A 371 36.89 18.65 19.89
CA GLY A 371 37.82 19.72 20.27
C GLY A 371 38.36 20.56 19.09
N GLY A 372 37.78 20.45 17.90
CA GLY A 372 38.22 21.17 16.70
C GLY A 372 39.60 20.76 16.16
N GLN A 373 40.13 19.62 16.59
CA GLN A 373 41.45 19.13 16.17
C GLN A 373 41.34 18.01 15.13
N ILE A 374 42.19 18.03 14.10
CA ILE A 374 42.09 17.13 12.94
C ILE A 374 42.39 15.67 13.32
N GLU A 375 43.29 15.47 14.29
CA GLU A 375 43.64 14.20 14.92
C GLU A 375 42.45 13.48 15.55
N ASN A 376 41.45 14.24 16.00
CA ASN A 376 40.42 13.68 16.85
C ASN A 376 39.34 12.97 16.03
N GLN A 377 38.49 12.24 16.75
CA GLN A 377 37.34 11.58 16.14
C GLN A 377 36.34 12.60 15.59
N VAL A 378 35.54 12.16 14.63
CA VAL A 378 34.45 12.97 14.07
C VAL A 378 33.32 13.07 15.11
N ASN A 379 32.75 14.26 15.29
CA ASN A 379 31.58 14.47 16.13
C ASN A 379 30.33 13.85 15.47
N GLU A 380 29.41 13.34 16.29
CA GLU A 380 28.09 12.95 15.80
C GLU A 380 27.33 14.21 15.36
N VAL A 381 26.73 14.16 14.17
CA VAL A 381 25.93 15.26 13.61
C VAL A 381 24.53 14.75 13.33
N ARG A 382 23.52 15.55 13.67
CA ARG A 382 22.13 15.28 13.31
C ARG A 382 21.44 16.51 12.75
N MET A 383 20.37 16.27 12.00
CA MET A 383 19.66 17.34 11.30
C MET A 383 18.14 17.16 11.37
N ASP A 384 17.45 18.28 11.57
CA ASP A 384 16.02 18.41 11.34
C ASP A 384 15.79 19.13 10.01
N GLY A 385 14.80 18.70 9.26
CA GLY A 385 14.50 19.34 7.98
C GLY A 385 13.45 18.62 7.15
N VAL A 386 13.31 19.08 5.91
CA VAL A 386 12.56 18.38 4.85
C VAL A 386 13.57 17.80 3.89
N PHE A 387 13.52 16.49 3.69
CA PHE A 387 14.48 15.74 2.89
C PHE A 387 14.00 15.62 1.46
N ILE A 388 13.76 14.42 0.95
CA ILE A 388 13.07 14.26 -0.34
C ILE A 388 11.69 14.93 -0.21
N ASN A 389 11.38 15.88 -1.11
CA ASN A 389 10.19 16.75 -1.02
C ASN A 389 8.90 16.01 -1.40
N LYS A 390 8.59 14.97 -0.63
CA LYS A 390 7.39 14.14 -0.67
C LYS A 390 6.95 14.04 0.78
N THR A 391 6.01 14.90 1.17
CA THR A 391 5.62 15.09 2.56
C THR A 391 4.33 14.37 2.91
N THR A 392 3.59 13.86 1.91
CA THR A 392 2.35 13.12 2.11
C THR A 392 2.57 11.62 1.90
N PRO A 393 1.72 10.76 2.49
CA PRO A 393 1.83 9.31 2.31
C PRO A 393 1.72 8.91 0.83
N LEU A 394 0.79 9.52 0.10
CA LEU A 394 0.58 9.25 -1.32
C LEU A 394 1.80 9.66 -2.15
N ASP A 395 2.38 10.83 -1.90
CA ASP A 395 3.56 11.29 -2.65
C ASP A 395 4.78 10.42 -2.41
N ILE A 396 4.95 9.94 -1.17
CA ILE A 396 6.04 9.02 -0.82
C ILE A 396 5.82 7.67 -1.50
N ILE A 397 4.59 7.12 -1.49
CA ILE A 397 4.27 5.86 -2.19
C ILE A 397 4.57 6.00 -3.69
N LYS A 398 4.11 7.09 -4.33
CA LYS A 398 4.35 7.36 -5.76
C LYS A 398 5.85 7.36 -6.07
N ASP A 399 6.64 8.04 -5.24
CA ASP A 399 8.08 8.15 -5.43
C ASP A 399 8.80 6.81 -5.22
N ILE A 400 8.52 6.10 -4.12
CA ILE A 400 9.18 4.83 -3.82
C ILE A 400 8.83 3.78 -4.89
N MET A 401 7.57 3.71 -5.32
CA MET A 401 7.14 2.78 -6.36
C MET A 401 7.81 3.08 -7.71
N ALA A 402 7.92 4.35 -8.09
CA ALA A 402 8.57 4.74 -9.33
C ALA A 402 10.09 4.49 -9.29
N GLN A 403 10.76 4.89 -8.21
CA GLN A 403 12.22 4.83 -8.10
C GLN A 403 12.75 3.42 -7.86
N TYR A 404 12.09 2.63 -7.01
CA TYR A 404 12.61 1.35 -6.55
C TYR A 404 11.89 0.15 -7.14
N ALA A 405 10.59 0.24 -7.42
CA ALA A 405 9.83 -0.86 -8.01
C ALA A 405 9.73 -0.81 -9.54
N GLY A 406 10.15 0.29 -10.17
CA GLY A 406 10.01 0.50 -11.61
C GLY A 406 8.56 0.72 -12.05
N THR A 407 7.65 0.95 -11.10
CA THR A 407 6.21 1.15 -11.37
C THR A 407 5.93 2.64 -11.38
N ALA A 408 5.99 3.25 -12.55
CA ALA A 408 5.63 4.66 -12.71
C ALA A 408 4.16 4.89 -12.34
N PHE A 409 3.87 6.04 -11.74
CA PHE A 409 2.50 6.42 -11.40
C PHE A 409 1.76 6.91 -12.66
N ASN A 410 1.09 5.98 -13.34
CA ASN A 410 0.41 6.21 -14.62
C ASN A 410 -0.89 5.39 -14.74
N GLU A 411 -1.62 5.56 -15.86
CA GLU A 411 -2.89 4.86 -16.07
C GLU A 411 -2.75 3.35 -16.15
N ALA A 412 -1.71 2.86 -16.82
CA ALA A 412 -1.46 1.43 -16.93
C ALA A 412 -1.33 0.75 -15.55
N ALA A 413 -0.61 1.37 -14.60
CA ALA A 413 -0.32 0.77 -13.31
C ALA A 413 -1.31 1.12 -12.18
N TYR A 414 -2.01 2.27 -12.26
CA TYR A 414 -2.85 2.79 -11.17
C TYR A 414 -4.28 3.17 -11.58
N TYR A 415 -4.59 3.42 -12.86
CA TYR A 415 -5.87 4.05 -13.24
C TYR A 415 -6.68 3.26 -14.26
N LYS A 416 -7.96 3.01 -14.00
CA LYS A 416 -8.86 2.48 -15.02
C LYS A 416 -9.33 3.61 -15.94
N ASP A 417 -9.19 3.42 -17.25
CA ASP A 417 -9.80 4.19 -18.34
C ASP A 417 -10.19 5.64 -17.98
N GLY A 418 -9.19 6.54 -17.95
CA GLY A 418 -9.40 7.98 -17.75
C GLY A 418 -9.95 8.40 -16.38
N SER A 419 -9.98 7.52 -15.38
CA SER A 419 -10.49 7.82 -14.03
C SER A 419 -9.36 7.72 -12.99
N THR A 420 -8.74 8.86 -12.67
CA THR A 420 -7.63 8.97 -11.71
C THR A 420 -8.04 8.81 -10.23
N TYR A 421 -9.25 8.35 -9.93
CA TYR A 421 -9.90 8.79 -8.70
C TYR A 421 -9.69 7.94 -7.45
N GLU A 422 -9.59 6.60 -7.45
CA GLU A 422 -9.71 5.87 -6.16
C GLU A 422 -8.53 6.18 -5.22
N ILE A 423 -7.28 5.87 -5.57
CA ILE A 423 -6.15 6.08 -4.64
C ILE A 423 -5.98 7.56 -4.23
N GLU A 424 -6.19 8.50 -5.15
CA GLU A 424 -6.06 9.92 -4.87
C GLU A 424 -7.22 10.44 -4.02
N LYS A 425 -8.44 9.96 -4.25
CA LYS A 425 -9.62 10.29 -3.42
C LYS A 425 -9.51 9.68 -2.03
N GLU A 426 -8.99 8.46 -1.93
CA GLU A 426 -8.90 7.71 -0.69
C GLU A 426 -7.75 8.23 0.19
N LEU A 427 -6.59 8.55 -0.39
CA LEU A 427 -5.45 9.07 0.36
C LEU A 427 -5.38 10.61 0.38
N GLY A 428 -6.20 11.30 -0.41
CA GLY A 428 -6.30 12.76 -0.43
C GLY A 428 -6.59 13.40 0.94
N PRO A 429 -7.51 12.83 1.76
CA PRO A 429 -7.71 13.28 3.14
C PRO A 429 -6.46 13.15 4.04
N LEU A 430 -5.48 12.31 3.67
CA LEU A 430 -4.23 12.15 4.40
C LEU A 430 -3.14 13.14 3.97
N ASN A 431 -3.51 14.34 3.54
CA ASN A 431 -2.59 15.42 3.14
C ASN A 431 -1.92 16.11 4.35
N HIS A 432 -1.44 15.30 5.30
CA HIS A 432 -0.70 15.73 6.48
C HIS A 432 0.80 15.52 6.25
N GLU A 433 1.63 16.41 6.79
CA GLU A 433 3.08 16.30 6.66
C GLU A 433 3.60 15.17 7.56
N ILE A 434 4.22 14.16 6.93
CA ILE A 434 4.85 13.03 7.60
C ILE A 434 6.36 12.98 7.33
N GLY A 435 7.08 12.20 8.13
CA GLY A 435 8.51 11.97 7.99
C GLY A 435 8.90 10.52 8.23
N VAL A 436 9.62 9.91 7.28
CA VAL A 436 10.10 8.53 7.40
C VAL A 436 11.57 8.41 7.00
N MET A 437 12.35 7.69 7.80
CA MET A 437 13.72 7.28 7.49
C MET A 437 13.81 5.77 7.25
N PHE A 438 14.51 5.39 6.20
CA PHE A 438 14.90 4.01 5.89
C PHE A 438 16.42 3.90 6.02
N ASP A 439 16.88 3.48 7.19
CA ASP A 439 18.30 3.29 7.55
C ASP A 439 18.85 1.90 7.22
N LYS A 440 17.95 0.96 6.93
CA LYS A 440 18.28 -0.44 6.59
C LYS A 440 17.47 -0.86 5.38
N SER A 441 18.10 -1.65 4.53
CA SER A 441 17.47 -2.20 3.33
C SER A 441 16.24 -3.07 3.66
N ILE A 442 15.04 -2.52 3.41
CA ILE A 442 13.75 -3.21 3.50
C ILE A 442 13.12 -3.30 2.11
N SER A 443 12.13 -4.16 1.92
CA SER A 443 11.35 -4.18 0.68
C SER A 443 10.46 -2.95 0.54
N VAL A 444 10.10 -2.59 -0.69
CA VAL A 444 9.17 -1.49 -0.94
C VAL A 444 7.81 -1.74 -0.29
N TYR A 445 7.29 -2.97 -0.29
CA TYR A 445 6.02 -3.24 0.39
C TYR A 445 6.13 -3.02 1.92
N GLU A 446 7.26 -3.36 2.57
CA GLU A 446 7.50 -3.03 3.99
C GLU A 446 7.58 -1.52 4.20
N ALA A 447 8.10 -0.76 3.23
CA ALA A 447 8.09 0.69 3.28
C ALA A 447 6.66 1.26 3.21
N VAL A 448 5.81 0.73 2.31
CA VAL A 448 4.40 1.11 2.23
C VAL A 448 3.64 0.70 3.51
N GLU A 449 3.97 -0.44 4.11
CA GLU A 449 3.38 -0.94 5.36
C GLU A 449 3.60 0.06 6.50
N LYS A 450 4.82 0.57 6.66
CA LYS A 450 5.12 1.65 7.62
C LYS A 450 4.27 2.90 7.39
N LEU A 451 3.99 3.24 6.13
CA LEU A 451 3.12 4.38 5.80
C LEU A 451 1.66 4.11 6.16
N GLN A 452 1.15 2.88 6.02
CA GLN A 452 -0.26 2.56 6.35
C GLN A 452 -0.61 2.88 7.81
N GLY A 453 0.23 2.48 8.77
CA GLY A 453 0.00 2.74 10.21
C GLY A 453 0.50 4.11 10.69
N GLY A 454 1.47 4.68 9.98
CA GLY A 454 2.15 5.92 10.37
C GLY A 454 1.35 7.22 10.19
N CYS A 455 0.19 7.16 9.52
CA CYS A 455 -0.64 8.32 9.18
C CYS A 455 -1.68 8.66 10.25
N VAL A 456 -2.41 9.76 10.06
CA VAL A 456 -3.55 10.15 10.92
C VAL A 456 -4.60 9.05 10.96
N CYS A 457 -4.94 8.48 9.80
CA CYS A 457 -5.84 7.35 9.68
C CYS A 457 -5.17 6.21 8.93
N GLY A 458 -5.52 4.98 9.31
CA GLY A 458 -5.05 3.79 8.61
C GLY A 458 -5.73 3.61 7.25
N PHE A 459 -4.97 3.07 6.30
CA PHE A 459 -5.47 2.69 4.99
C PHE A 459 -4.90 1.34 4.58
N GLN A 460 -5.59 0.65 3.68
CA GLN A 460 -5.12 -0.59 3.08
C GLN A 460 -4.74 -0.37 1.62
N PHE A 461 -3.47 -0.57 1.31
CA PHE A 461 -2.93 -0.63 -0.04
C PHE A 461 -3.27 -1.98 -0.66
N GLN A 462 -3.82 -1.99 -1.87
CA GLN A 462 -4.39 -3.19 -2.50
C GLN A 462 -4.18 -3.18 -4.00
N VAL A 463 -4.42 -4.32 -4.64
CA VAL A 463 -4.52 -4.44 -6.09
C VAL A 463 -5.97 -4.75 -6.44
N TYR A 464 -6.54 -3.96 -7.35
CA TYR A 464 -7.90 -4.13 -7.84
C TYR A 464 -7.90 -3.91 -9.36
N GLU A 465 -8.45 -4.87 -10.11
CA GLU A 465 -8.50 -4.81 -11.60
C GLU A 465 -7.12 -4.52 -12.25
N ASN A 466 -6.10 -5.23 -11.77
CA ASN A 466 -4.68 -5.18 -12.12
C ASN A 466 -3.96 -3.88 -11.79
N LYS A 467 -4.57 -3.04 -10.96
CA LYS A 467 -4.07 -1.69 -10.67
C LYS A 467 -3.85 -1.50 -9.18
N PHE A 468 -2.77 -0.84 -8.83
CA PHE A 468 -2.50 -0.45 -7.46
C PHE A 468 -3.49 0.63 -7.03
N THR A 469 -4.12 0.43 -5.88
CA THR A 469 -5.05 1.38 -5.28
C THR A 469 -4.92 1.32 -3.76
N ALA A 470 -5.61 2.21 -3.04
CA ALA A 470 -5.69 2.16 -1.59
C ALA A 470 -7.13 2.46 -1.15
N ARG A 471 -7.50 1.97 0.04
CA ARG A 471 -8.76 2.35 0.67
C ARG A 471 -8.54 2.79 2.09
N LEU A 472 -9.05 3.98 2.38
CA LEU A 472 -9.01 4.56 3.69
C LEU A 472 -10.06 3.89 4.57
N ASP A 473 -9.72 3.68 5.83
CA ASP A 473 -10.66 3.23 6.84
C ASP A 473 -11.60 4.36 7.28
N ASN A 474 -12.47 4.76 6.36
CA ASN A 474 -13.35 5.92 6.51
C ASN A 474 -14.77 5.49 6.95
N PRO A 475 -15.21 5.82 8.18
CA PRO A 475 -16.58 5.56 8.65
C PRO A 475 -17.64 6.31 7.85
N ASN A 476 -17.30 7.44 7.21
CA ASN A 476 -18.21 8.31 6.46
C ASN A 476 -18.31 7.95 4.97
N ARG A 477 -17.71 6.82 4.56
CA ARG A 477 -17.87 6.30 3.19
C ARG A 477 -19.35 6.13 2.85
N ALA A 478 -19.71 6.44 1.59
CA ALA A 478 -21.05 6.29 1.07
C ALA A 478 -21.55 4.85 1.24
N GLU A 479 -22.80 4.72 1.66
CA GLU A 479 -23.48 3.44 1.82
C GLU A 479 -23.81 2.86 0.46
N GLY A 480 -23.45 1.58 0.26
CA GLY A 480 -23.88 0.82 -0.91
C GLY A 480 -25.27 0.22 -0.71
N GLU A 481 -25.63 -0.71 -1.61
CA GLU A 481 -26.90 -1.44 -1.55
C GLU A 481 -27.07 -2.16 -0.20
N ALA A 482 -28.28 -2.15 0.36
CA ALA A 482 -28.57 -2.82 1.63
C ALA A 482 -28.65 -4.34 1.48
N VAL A 483 -28.14 -5.08 2.46
CA VAL A 483 -28.29 -6.53 2.60
C VAL A 483 -29.62 -6.81 3.31
N HIS A 484 -30.52 -7.48 2.62
CA HIS A 484 -31.81 -7.87 3.19
C HIS A 484 -31.68 -9.18 3.99
N TYR A 485 -32.48 -9.34 5.05
CA TYR A 485 -32.39 -10.52 5.93
C TYR A 485 -32.61 -11.86 5.19
N LEU A 486 -33.43 -11.85 4.14
CA LEU A 486 -33.67 -13.02 3.26
C LEU A 486 -32.43 -13.45 2.46
N GLU A 487 -31.43 -12.58 2.34
CA GLU A 487 -30.18 -12.86 1.63
C GLU A 487 -29.13 -13.48 2.56
N ILE A 488 -29.37 -13.48 3.88
CA ILE A 488 -28.50 -14.06 4.90
C ILE A 488 -28.89 -15.52 5.10
N LEU A 489 -27.96 -16.43 4.84
CA LEU A 489 -28.22 -17.86 4.84
C LEU A 489 -28.10 -18.52 6.22
N ASN A 490 -27.30 -17.94 7.12
CA ASN A 490 -26.85 -18.59 8.36
C ASN A 490 -26.96 -17.65 9.56
N LEU A 491 -28.04 -16.86 9.64
CA LEU A 491 -28.23 -15.88 10.71
C LEU A 491 -28.23 -16.52 12.12
N ASP A 492 -28.56 -17.80 12.22
CA ASP A 492 -28.50 -18.62 13.45
C ASP A 492 -27.09 -19.08 13.84
N GLU A 493 -26.11 -18.98 12.94
CA GLU A 493 -24.73 -19.41 13.15
C GLU A 493 -23.74 -18.24 13.27
N VAL A 494 -24.20 -16.99 13.15
CA VAL A 494 -23.32 -15.82 13.21
C VAL A 494 -22.69 -15.65 14.59
N GLU A 495 -21.42 -15.28 14.61
CA GLU A 495 -20.69 -15.02 15.85
C GLU A 495 -20.64 -13.51 16.11
N ILE A 496 -20.84 -13.12 17.38
CA ILE A 496 -20.73 -11.72 17.78
C ILE A 496 -19.57 -11.57 18.75
N ASP A 497 -18.59 -10.82 18.30
CA ASP A 497 -17.38 -10.48 19.01
C ASP A 497 -17.45 -9.02 19.46
N TRP A 498 -17.59 -8.84 20.76
CA TRP A 498 -17.56 -7.54 21.42
C TRP A 498 -16.11 -7.19 21.66
N ASN A 499 -15.46 -6.66 20.63
CA ASN A 499 -14.01 -6.52 20.50
C ASN A 499 -13.35 -5.68 21.62
N ALA A 500 -13.19 -6.30 22.79
CA ALA A 500 -12.61 -5.70 23.98
C ALA A 500 -11.09 -5.48 23.85
N ASP A 501 -10.46 -6.10 22.86
CA ASP A 501 -9.03 -5.92 22.63
C ASP A 501 -8.69 -4.61 21.91
N LEU A 502 -9.69 -3.91 21.36
CA LEU A 502 -9.49 -2.67 20.61
C LEU A 502 -10.00 -1.40 21.31
N TYR A 503 -10.41 -1.42 22.60
CA TYR A 503 -10.69 -0.16 23.32
C TYR A 503 -9.45 0.36 24.05
N GLY A 504 -9.40 1.68 24.24
CA GLY A 504 -8.44 2.38 25.08
C GLY A 504 -9.13 3.50 25.85
N THR A 505 -8.85 3.62 27.14
CA THR A 505 -9.34 4.71 28.00
C THR A 505 -8.57 6.01 27.78
N CYS A 506 -7.35 5.92 27.26
CA CYS A 506 -6.55 7.04 26.84
C CYS A 506 -5.69 6.65 25.63
N THR A 507 -5.27 7.65 24.88
CA THR A 507 -4.36 7.51 23.74
C THR A 507 -3.03 8.16 24.06
N ASN A 508 -1.95 7.57 23.57
CA ASN A 508 -0.59 8.11 23.65
C ASN A 508 0.02 8.05 22.25
N ILE A 509 -0.09 9.17 21.53
CA ILE A 509 0.31 9.27 20.12
C ILE A 509 1.66 9.95 20.05
N GLU A 510 2.65 9.22 19.55
CA GLU A 510 3.98 9.75 19.28
C GLU A 510 3.99 10.51 17.96
N TYR A 511 4.62 11.68 17.92
CA TYR A 511 4.79 12.53 16.74
C TYR A 511 6.17 13.21 16.78
N ALA A 512 6.59 13.80 15.66
CA ALA A 512 7.90 14.44 15.51
C ALA A 512 9.04 13.53 16.01
N HIS A 513 9.07 12.29 15.51
CA HIS A 513 10.06 11.29 15.88
C HIS A 513 11.48 11.77 15.55
N ASP A 514 12.35 11.79 16.57
CA ASP A 514 13.78 12.10 16.46
C ASP A 514 14.54 10.80 16.18
N TYR A 515 15.06 10.65 14.97
CA TYR A 515 15.72 9.43 14.52
C TYR A 515 17.12 9.23 15.14
N GLY A 516 17.69 10.25 15.78
CA GLY A 516 19.00 10.17 16.43
C GLY A 516 18.88 9.71 17.88
N GLU A 517 17.84 10.16 18.58
CA GLU A 517 17.50 9.71 19.93
C GLU A 517 16.55 8.50 19.95
N ASN A 518 15.94 8.17 18.81
CA ASN A 518 14.90 7.14 18.66
C ASN A 518 13.70 7.38 19.60
N GLU A 519 13.33 8.65 19.76
CA GLU A 519 12.23 9.11 20.60
C GLU A 519 11.44 10.23 19.91
N GLY A 520 10.12 10.17 19.97
CA GLY A 520 9.24 11.24 19.54
C GLY A 520 8.56 11.98 20.69
N LYS A 521 8.01 13.14 20.36
CA LYS A 521 7.12 13.87 21.28
C LYS A 521 5.82 13.09 21.43
N ARG A 522 5.20 13.19 22.61
CA ARG A 522 3.98 12.44 22.93
C ARG A 522 2.80 13.37 23.14
N TRP A 523 1.67 13.03 22.53
CA TRP A 523 0.38 13.59 22.84
C TRP A 523 -0.43 12.55 23.61
N ILE A 524 -0.68 12.82 24.89
CA ILE A 524 -1.49 11.95 25.74
C ILE A 524 -2.84 12.61 25.94
N ASP A 525 -3.91 11.94 25.51
CA ASP A 525 -5.27 12.42 25.64
C ASP A 525 -6.05 11.53 26.60
N MET A 526 -6.52 12.15 27.67
CA MET A 526 -7.34 11.52 28.71
C MET A 526 -8.75 12.12 28.78
N SER A 527 -9.16 12.90 27.78
CA SER A 527 -10.43 13.66 27.80
C SER A 527 -11.66 12.79 28.00
N LYS A 528 -11.67 11.56 27.44
CA LYS A 528 -12.75 10.58 27.59
C LYS A 528 -12.46 9.48 28.62
N ARG A 529 -11.38 9.60 29.39
CA ARG A 529 -10.92 8.53 30.29
C ARG A 529 -12.00 8.11 31.28
N GLN A 530 -12.65 9.07 31.94
CA GLN A 530 -13.69 8.76 32.93
C GLN A 530 -14.92 8.13 32.27
N ASP A 531 -15.40 8.70 31.16
CA ASP A 531 -16.58 8.20 30.44
C ASP A 531 -16.38 6.73 29.98
N ILE A 532 -15.19 6.42 29.47
CA ILE A 532 -14.84 5.06 29.01
C ILE A 532 -14.64 4.12 30.21
N LEU A 533 -14.04 4.59 31.31
CA LEU A 533 -13.88 3.80 32.54
C LEU A 533 -15.21 3.48 33.22
N ASP A 534 -16.15 4.43 33.23
CA ASP A 534 -17.48 4.22 33.79
C ASP A 534 -18.24 3.12 33.02
N LEU A 535 -18.00 3.03 31.70
CA LEU A 535 -18.61 2.03 30.83
C LEU A 535 -17.91 0.66 30.89
N HIS A 536 -16.57 0.62 30.80
CA HIS A 536 -15.80 -0.62 30.60
C HIS A 536 -15.07 -1.12 31.84
N ARG A 537 -14.91 -0.29 32.88
CA ARG A 537 -14.29 -0.61 34.19
C ARG A 537 -12.86 -1.12 34.14
N VAL A 538 -12.20 -1.06 33.00
CA VAL A 538 -10.83 -1.53 32.81
C VAL A 538 -10.04 -0.40 32.15
N GLU A 539 -8.90 -0.09 32.75
CA GLU A 539 -8.00 0.96 32.26
C GLU A 539 -7.03 0.37 31.24
N LYS A 540 -6.92 1.03 30.08
CA LYS A 540 -6.05 0.60 28.99
C LYS A 540 -5.54 1.80 28.21
N GLU A 541 -4.23 1.95 28.16
CA GLU A 541 -3.59 2.93 27.29
C GLU A 541 -3.41 2.35 25.88
N TRP A 542 -3.79 3.13 24.87
CA TRP A 542 -3.48 2.83 23.47
C TRP A 542 -2.31 3.71 22.99
N SER A 543 -1.13 3.11 22.89
CA SER A 543 0.06 3.81 22.41
C SER A 543 0.30 3.52 20.92
N ALA A 544 0.61 4.55 20.14
CA ALA A 544 0.93 4.40 18.72
C ALA A 544 2.17 5.22 18.37
N SER A 545 3.18 4.56 17.79
CA SER A 545 4.32 5.24 17.18
C SER A 545 3.95 5.62 15.75
N THR A 546 4.05 6.92 15.40
CA THR A 546 3.55 7.43 14.13
C THR A 546 4.62 8.21 13.36
N LEU A 547 4.34 8.50 12.09
CA LEU A 547 5.21 9.28 11.21
C LEU A 547 4.80 10.76 11.16
N LEU A 548 3.86 11.19 12.01
CA LEU A 548 3.29 12.53 11.99
C LEU A 548 4.34 13.59 12.38
N ALA A 549 4.48 14.64 11.59
CA ALA A 549 5.46 15.69 11.89
C ALA A 549 4.96 16.71 12.93
N HIS A 550 3.64 16.93 13.03
CA HIS A 550 3.06 18.00 13.84
C HIS A 550 2.15 17.50 14.95
N LYS A 551 2.03 18.32 16.00
CA LYS A 551 1.17 18.06 17.16
C LYS A 551 -0.31 18.01 16.77
N GLN A 552 -0.75 18.89 15.88
CA GLN A 552 -2.15 18.99 15.44
C GLN A 552 -2.63 17.68 14.79
N ASP A 553 -1.75 17.02 14.04
CA ASP A 553 -2.09 15.75 13.38
C ASP A 553 -2.18 14.61 14.40
N ALA A 554 -1.34 14.63 15.44
CA ALA A 554 -1.41 13.69 16.56
C ALA A 554 -2.68 13.88 17.41
N GLU A 555 -3.09 15.13 17.64
CA GLU A 555 -4.37 15.48 18.25
C GLU A 555 -5.54 14.95 17.42
N LEU A 556 -5.51 15.13 16.09
CA LEU A 556 -6.55 14.62 15.20
C LEU A 556 -6.63 13.09 15.23
N LYS A 557 -5.50 12.38 15.14
CA LYS A 557 -5.46 10.91 15.26
C LYS A 557 -6.01 10.45 16.60
N SER A 558 -5.62 11.12 17.69
CA SER A 558 -6.14 10.86 19.04
C SER A 558 -7.65 11.00 19.12
N ASN A 559 -8.21 12.09 18.57
CA ASN A 559 -9.65 12.33 18.57
C ASN A 559 -10.42 11.25 17.80
N ILE A 560 -9.90 10.81 16.66
CA ILE A 560 -10.49 9.74 15.85
C ILE A 560 -10.49 8.42 16.63
N LEU A 561 -9.36 8.05 17.24
CA LEU A 561 -9.24 6.83 18.04
C LEU A 561 -10.13 6.86 19.28
N LEU A 562 -10.19 7.98 20.01
CA LEU A 562 -11.04 8.11 21.19
C LEU A 562 -12.53 8.15 20.86
N GLU A 563 -12.94 8.66 19.70
CA GLU A 563 -14.31 8.46 19.21
C GLU A 563 -14.57 6.97 18.94
N ASP A 564 -13.60 6.27 18.37
CA ASP A 564 -13.71 4.85 18.12
C ASP A 564 -13.74 3.99 19.40
N PHE A 565 -13.03 4.39 20.45
CA PHE A 565 -12.98 3.69 21.74
C PHE A 565 -14.13 4.03 22.68
N ALA A 566 -14.77 5.19 22.51
CA ALA A 566 -15.90 5.61 23.33
C ALA A 566 -17.14 4.73 23.16
N VAL A 567 -17.23 4.03 22.03
CA VAL A 567 -18.34 3.13 21.72
C VAL A 567 -17.79 1.74 21.48
N LEU A 568 -18.22 0.77 22.27
CA LEU A 568 -17.83 -0.61 22.06
C LEU A 568 -18.62 -1.18 20.87
N ARG A 569 -17.93 -1.31 19.74
CA ARG A 569 -18.54 -1.70 18.46
C ARG A 569 -18.45 -3.21 18.26
N PRO A 570 -19.59 -3.91 18.16
CA PRO A 570 -19.60 -5.34 17.91
C PRO A 570 -19.12 -5.64 16.49
N ILE A 571 -18.36 -6.73 16.38
CA ILE A 571 -18.01 -7.38 15.13
C ILE A 571 -18.93 -8.59 14.98
N ILE A 572 -19.63 -8.66 13.85
CA ILE A 572 -20.45 -9.79 13.47
C ILE A 572 -19.64 -10.58 12.45
N ARG A 573 -19.31 -11.83 12.76
CA ARG A 573 -18.45 -12.69 11.94
C ARG A 573 -19.28 -13.76 11.23
N ASN A 574 -18.72 -14.23 10.13
CA ASN A 574 -19.22 -15.37 9.36
C ASN A 574 -20.65 -15.18 8.80
N ILE A 575 -21.04 -13.96 8.42
CA ILE A 575 -22.33 -13.74 7.75
C ILE A 575 -22.23 -14.30 6.32
N GLN A 576 -23.04 -15.30 5.99
CA GLN A 576 -23.10 -15.88 4.65
C GLN A 576 -24.22 -15.25 3.82
N LEU A 577 -23.85 -14.62 2.72
CA LEU A 577 -24.74 -13.96 1.80
C LEU A 577 -24.95 -14.79 0.54
N ALA A 578 -26.22 -14.96 0.15
CA ALA A 578 -26.60 -15.48 -1.15
C ALA A 578 -26.75 -14.35 -2.16
N GLY A 579 -26.21 -14.56 -3.36
CA GLY A 579 -26.46 -13.68 -4.51
C GLY A 579 -25.19 -13.11 -5.13
N GLU A 580 -25.18 -13.08 -6.46
CA GLU A 580 -24.04 -12.68 -7.28
C GLU A 580 -23.63 -11.21 -7.13
N LYS A 581 -24.59 -10.35 -6.74
CA LYS A 581 -24.34 -8.93 -6.51
C LYS A 581 -23.32 -8.71 -5.38
N TRP A 582 -23.18 -9.66 -4.46
CA TRP A 582 -22.27 -9.60 -3.32
C TRP A 582 -20.82 -9.98 -3.64
N PHE A 583 -20.53 -10.56 -4.81
CA PHE A 583 -19.16 -10.92 -5.21
C PHE A 583 -18.23 -9.72 -5.40
N GLY A 584 -18.79 -8.50 -5.48
CA GLY A 584 -17.99 -7.26 -5.61
C GLY A 584 -17.73 -6.55 -4.29
N LEU A 585 -18.13 -7.14 -3.15
CA LEU A 585 -17.88 -6.52 -1.85
C LEU A 585 -16.38 -6.44 -1.60
N ARG A 586 -15.94 -5.27 -1.13
CA ARG A 586 -14.54 -4.99 -0.81
C ARG A 586 -14.42 -4.56 0.65
N VAL A 587 -13.24 -4.75 1.21
CA VAL A 587 -12.92 -4.26 2.56
C VAL A 587 -13.16 -2.74 2.65
N TYR A 588 -13.67 -2.30 3.80
CA TYR A 588 -14.14 -0.95 4.12
C TYR A 588 -15.38 -0.45 3.38
N ASP A 589 -16.02 -1.27 2.55
CA ASP A 589 -17.37 -0.96 2.07
C ASP A 589 -18.33 -0.77 3.25
N ILE A 590 -19.28 0.16 3.11
CA ILE A 590 -20.35 0.35 4.07
C ILE A 590 -21.65 -0.23 3.51
N ARG A 591 -22.33 -1.05 4.30
CA ARG A 591 -23.61 -1.69 3.96
C ARG A 591 -24.58 -1.54 5.12
N SER A 592 -25.85 -1.31 4.80
CA SER A 592 -26.93 -1.50 5.77
C SER A 592 -27.31 -2.98 5.76
N ILE A 593 -27.23 -3.66 6.90
CA ILE A 593 -27.54 -5.09 7.04
C ILE A 593 -28.80 -5.23 7.90
N ASP A 594 -29.84 -5.84 7.33
CA ASP A 594 -31.08 -6.15 8.01
C ASP A 594 -30.96 -7.52 8.70
N LEU A 595 -30.91 -7.54 10.04
CA LEU A 595 -30.80 -8.75 10.85
C LEU A 595 -32.13 -9.18 11.46
N ARG A 596 -33.25 -8.89 10.78
CA ARG A 596 -34.59 -9.19 11.29
C ARG A 596 -34.79 -10.67 11.61
N ILE A 597 -35.31 -10.95 12.80
CA ILE A 597 -35.64 -12.29 13.29
C ILE A 597 -37.16 -12.38 13.56
N PRO A 598 -37.86 -13.41 13.04
CA PRO A 598 -39.23 -13.71 13.42
C PRO A 598 -39.32 -14.17 14.88
N GLY A 599 -40.28 -13.64 15.64
CA GLY A 599 -40.40 -13.87 17.09
C GLY A 599 -40.62 -15.30 17.53
N GLU A 600 -41.31 -16.08 16.71
CA GLU A 600 -41.53 -17.51 16.94
C GLU A 600 -40.23 -18.32 16.86
N ALA A 601 -39.15 -17.74 16.31
CA ALA A 601 -37.90 -18.41 16.06
C ALA A 601 -36.73 -17.91 16.94
N THR A 602 -36.96 -17.00 17.90
CA THR A 602 -35.88 -16.42 18.73
C THR A 602 -35.03 -17.46 19.44
N ASP A 603 -35.62 -18.55 19.90
CA ASP A 603 -34.91 -19.61 20.62
C ASP A 603 -33.86 -20.33 19.74
N LYS A 604 -33.92 -20.15 18.41
CA LYS A 604 -32.97 -20.73 17.45
C LYS A 604 -31.75 -19.86 17.19
N TYR A 605 -31.76 -18.59 17.61
CA TYR A 605 -30.69 -17.65 17.30
C TYR A 605 -29.75 -17.43 18.50
N PRO A 606 -28.49 -17.04 18.25
CA PRO A 606 -27.55 -16.72 19.31
C PRO A 606 -28.10 -15.61 20.22
N GLN A 607 -28.11 -15.84 21.54
CA GLN A 607 -28.61 -14.85 22.52
C GLN A 607 -27.87 -13.51 22.43
N ASN A 608 -26.60 -13.51 22.04
CA ASN A 608 -25.82 -12.30 21.81
C ASN A 608 -26.34 -11.47 20.62
N LEU A 609 -26.93 -12.12 19.60
CA LEU A 609 -27.53 -11.46 18.44
C LEU A 609 -28.84 -10.80 18.83
N ILE A 610 -29.67 -11.49 19.60
CA ILE A 610 -30.92 -10.94 20.14
C ILE A 610 -30.60 -9.71 21.00
N ARG A 611 -29.64 -9.81 21.91
CA ARG A 611 -29.18 -8.67 22.74
C ARG A 611 -28.64 -7.51 21.91
N LEU A 612 -27.88 -7.78 20.85
CA LEU A 612 -27.39 -6.75 19.94
C LEU A 612 -28.55 -5.98 19.27
N ILE A 613 -29.54 -6.71 18.75
CA ILE A 613 -30.72 -6.12 18.12
C ILE A 613 -31.52 -5.29 19.14
N GLU A 614 -31.68 -5.79 20.37
CA GLU A 614 -32.34 -5.05 21.46
C GLU A 614 -31.59 -3.77 21.86
N LEU A 615 -30.25 -3.83 21.94
CA LEU A 615 -29.40 -2.68 22.28
C LEU A 615 -29.53 -1.55 21.24
N VAL A 616 -29.46 -1.89 19.96
CA VAL A 616 -29.53 -0.89 18.88
C VAL A 616 -30.91 -0.21 18.81
N ASN A 617 -31.97 -0.89 19.25
CA ASN A 617 -33.32 -0.35 19.23
C ASN A 617 -33.69 0.51 20.44
N LYS A 618 -32.90 0.51 21.53
CA LYS A 618 -33.22 1.26 22.76
C LYS A 618 -33.18 2.80 22.60
N ASP A 619 -32.48 3.32 21.60
CA ASP A 619 -32.26 4.77 21.43
C ASP A 619 -33.12 5.45 20.32
N ARG A 620 -34.07 4.74 19.69
CA ARG A 620 -34.97 5.32 18.65
C ARG A 620 -36.37 5.62 19.20
N ILE A 621 -36.66 6.90 19.40
CA ILE A 621 -37.96 7.45 19.83
C ILE A 621 -39.06 7.11 18.82
N VAL A 622 -40.17 6.59 19.33
CA VAL A 622 -41.42 6.31 18.62
C VAL A 622 -42.15 7.62 18.33
N VAL A 623 -42.37 7.95 17.05
CA VAL A 623 -43.31 9.00 16.63
C VAL A 623 -44.64 8.35 16.30
N LEU A 624 -45.68 8.70 17.05
CA LEU A 624 -47.06 8.29 16.76
C LEU A 624 -47.73 9.36 15.89
N GLY A 625 -48.05 9.02 14.64
CA GLY A 625 -49.06 9.75 13.86
C GLY A 625 -48.96 9.65 12.35
N GLY A 626 -49.75 8.76 11.74
CA GLY A 626 -50.38 8.98 10.43
C GLY A 626 -49.82 8.20 9.22
N GLU A 627 -50.56 7.16 8.82
CA GLU A 627 -50.52 6.38 7.56
C GLU A 627 -49.41 5.31 7.40
N PRO A 628 -49.68 4.21 6.67
CA PRO A 628 -49.20 2.88 7.00
C PRO A 628 -48.03 2.43 6.12
N GLU A 629 -46.86 2.15 6.72
CA GLU A 629 -45.83 1.21 6.24
C GLU A 629 -44.63 1.19 7.22
N GLU A 630 -44.85 0.85 8.49
CA GLU A 630 -43.75 0.68 9.45
C GLU A 630 -44.00 -0.54 10.34
N TYR A 631 -43.07 -1.50 10.29
CA TYR A 631 -43.08 -2.66 11.18
C TYR A 631 -42.61 -2.25 12.57
N ILE A 632 -43.52 -2.44 13.52
CA ILE A 632 -43.41 -2.21 14.97
C ILE A 632 -42.31 -3.10 15.56
N ILE A 633 -41.39 -2.50 16.33
CA ILE A 633 -40.47 -3.19 17.24
C ILE A 633 -41.06 -3.07 18.65
N LEU A 634 -41.25 -4.21 19.31
CA LEU A 634 -41.91 -4.30 20.61
C LEU A 634 -40.98 -3.88 21.76
N ALA A 635 -41.40 -2.83 22.48
CA ALA A 635 -41.20 -2.71 23.92
C ALA A 635 -42.46 -2.05 24.51
N ASP A 636 -43.58 -2.77 24.52
CA ASP A 636 -44.74 -2.44 25.36
C ASP A 636 -45.04 -3.66 26.25
N ASP A 637 -44.61 -3.57 27.51
CA ASP A 637 -44.82 -4.59 28.54
C ASP A 637 -46.29 -4.70 28.99
N SER A 638 -47.22 -3.94 28.40
CA SER A 638 -48.63 -3.93 28.83
C SER A 638 -49.61 -4.79 28.01
N LYS A 639 -49.17 -5.49 26.95
CA LYS A 639 -50.04 -6.40 26.18
C LYS A 639 -49.37 -7.73 25.80
N VAL A 640 -49.39 -8.65 26.76
CA VAL A 640 -49.23 -10.09 26.53
C VAL A 640 -50.55 -10.65 26.01
N GLU A 641 -50.83 -10.49 24.72
CA GLU A 641 -51.78 -11.34 24.01
C GLU A 641 -51.11 -11.90 22.74
N SER A 642 -50.80 -13.19 22.82
CA SER A 642 -50.05 -14.05 21.89
C SER A 642 -48.53 -13.85 21.84
N ARG A 643 -47.80 -14.94 22.12
CA ARG A 643 -46.34 -15.07 21.98
C ARG A 643 -45.89 -15.14 20.51
N ASP A 644 -46.84 -15.27 19.57
CA ASP A 644 -46.61 -15.83 18.25
C ASP A 644 -46.32 -14.79 17.13
N LYS A 645 -46.08 -13.50 17.43
CA LYS A 645 -45.93 -12.45 16.39
C LYS A 645 -44.89 -11.35 16.67
N ARG A 646 -43.78 -11.64 17.37
CA ARG A 646 -42.78 -10.60 17.74
C ARG A 646 -41.61 -10.49 16.75
N GLU A 647 -41.65 -9.65 15.72
CA GLU A 647 -40.43 -9.44 14.89
C GLU A 647 -39.37 -8.60 15.65
N PHE A 648 -38.16 -9.14 15.79
CA PHE A 648 -36.99 -8.39 16.28
C PHE A 648 -36.27 -7.84 15.06
N ALA A 649 -36.47 -6.55 14.73
CA ALA A 649 -35.88 -5.92 13.55
C ALA A 649 -34.71 -5.01 13.95
N GLY A 650 -33.61 -5.03 13.19
CA GLY A 650 -32.50 -4.10 13.38
C GLY A 650 -31.73 -3.95 12.08
N LYS A 651 -31.87 -2.81 11.41
CA LYS A 651 -30.99 -2.43 10.29
C LYS A 651 -29.74 -1.80 10.88
N LEU A 652 -28.62 -2.49 10.72
CA LEU A 652 -27.32 -2.03 11.22
C LEU A 652 -26.53 -1.41 10.09
N ARG A 653 -25.91 -0.26 10.36
CA ARG A 653 -24.88 0.28 9.47
C ARG A 653 -23.56 -0.41 9.78
N CYS A 654 -23.03 -1.13 8.81
CA CYS A 654 -21.91 -2.04 8.98
C CYS A 654 -20.79 -1.71 7.99
N GLN A 655 -19.56 -1.76 8.47
CA GLN A 655 -18.37 -1.69 7.63
C GLN A 655 -17.79 -3.08 7.44
N ILE A 656 -17.51 -3.45 6.20
CA ILE A 656 -16.93 -4.74 5.84
C ILE A 656 -15.46 -4.80 6.29
N LEU A 657 -15.12 -5.82 7.07
CA LEU A 657 -13.75 -6.11 7.52
C LEU A 657 -13.15 -7.32 6.80
N ARG A 658 -13.97 -8.27 6.36
CA ARG A 658 -13.53 -9.46 5.62
C ARG A 658 -14.55 -9.82 4.57
N THR A 659 -14.07 -10.29 3.41
CA THR A 659 -14.88 -10.91 2.37
C THR A 659 -14.21 -12.21 1.94
N GLU A 660 -14.95 -13.31 1.94
CA GLU A 660 -14.54 -14.60 1.40
C GLU A 660 -15.59 -15.05 0.39
N VAL A 661 -15.21 -15.18 -0.88
CA VAL A 661 -16.09 -15.70 -1.92
C VAL A 661 -15.81 -17.19 -2.09
N ASN A 662 -16.80 -18.02 -1.75
CA ASN A 662 -16.77 -19.43 -2.11
C ASN A 662 -17.31 -19.57 -3.53
N THR A 663 -16.39 -19.79 -4.45
CA THR A 663 -16.64 -19.88 -5.89
C THR A 663 -17.42 -21.13 -6.30
N GLN A 664 -17.47 -22.18 -5.46
CA GLN A 664 -18.26 -23.39 -5.73
C GLN A 664 -19.73 -23.22 -5.36
N THR A 665 -19.99 -22.57 -4.21
CA THR A 665 -21.34 -22.42 -3.69
C THR A 665 -21.99 -21.09 -4.11
N GLY A 666 -21.21 -20.15 -4.63
CA GLY A 666 -21.69 -18.79 -4.92
C GLY A 666 -22.06 -18.01 -3.65
N ILE A 667 -21.55 -18.42 -2.50
CA ILE A 667 -21.80 -17.78 -1.20
C ILE A 667 -20.66 -16.80 -0.92
N THR A 668 -21.03 -15.58 -0.52
CA THR A 668 -20.07 -14.59 -0.01
C THR A 668 -20.15 -14.57 1.51
N THR A 669 -19.07 -14.95 2.19
CA THR A 669 -18.97 -14.82 3.64
C THR A 669 -18.34 -13.47 3.99
N ILE A 670 -18.92 -12.74 4.92
CA ILE A 670 -18.40 -11.44 5.37
C ILE A 670 -18.25 -11.38 6.89
N ASP A 671 -17.22 -10.66 7.33
CA ASP A 671 -17.14 -10.14 8.70
C ASP A 671 -17.36 -8.64 8.64
N VAL A 672 -18.15 -8.13 9.58
CA VAL A 672 -18.50 -6.72 9.62
C VAL A 672 -18.36 -6.15 11.01
N ARG A 673 -17.96 -4.89 11.11
CA ARG A 673 -18.13 -4.11 12.35
C ARG A 673 -19.32 -3.19 12.21
N VAL A 674 -20.16 -3.12 13.23
CA VAL A 674 -21.17 -2.06 13.31
C VAL A 674 -20.43 -0.73 13.39
N ARG A 675 -20.74 0.20 12.48
CA ARG A 675 -20.05 1.49 12.42
C ARG A 675 -20.98 2.60 12.01
N GLU A 676 -21.19 3.52 12.94
CA GLU A 676 -21.92 4.77 12.71
C GLU A 676 -21.06 5.77 11.93
N ARG A 677 -21.69 6.86 11.50
CA ARG A 677 -20.94 8.00 10.95
C ARG A 677 -20.15 8.65 12.07
N SER A 678 -18.94 9.10 11.72
CA SER A 678 -18.10 9.84 12.65
C SER A 678 -18.33 11.33 12.47
N ASN A 679 -18.35 12.05 13.60
CA ASN A 679 -18.39 13.51 13.61
C ASN A 679 -16.99 14.14 13.61
N VAL A 680 -15.96 13.36 13.95
CA VAL A 680 -14.55 13.79 13.97
C VAL A 680 -13.91 13.67 12.59
N TRP A 681 -14.34 12.69 11.81
CA TRP A 681 -13.95 12.56 10.41
C TRP A 681 -14.56 13.73 9.61
N ALA A 682 -13.70 14.66 9.21
CA ALA A 682 -14.08 15.76 8.32
C ALA A 682 -14.71 15.23 7.02
N ALA A 683 -15.73 15.94 6.53
CA ALA A 683 -16.41 15.67 5.26
C ALA A 683 -15.45 15.76 4.06
#